data_AF-B4MPG2-F1
#
_entry.id   AF-B4MPG2-F1
#
_cell.length_a   1.000
_cell.length_b   1.000
_cell.length_c   1.000
_cell.angle_alpha   90.00
_cell.angle_beta   90.00
_cell.angle_gamma   90.00
#
_symmetry.space_group_name_H-M   'P 1'
#
loop_
_entity.id
_entity.type
_entity.pdbx_description
1 polymer ?
#
loop_
_entity_poly.entity_id
_entity_poly.type
_entity_poly.pdbx_seq_one_letter_code
_entity_poly.pdbx_strand_id
1 'polypeptide(L)'
;MAAQQCPCGCAPRPLGYGNMEIYTRGTLLDTVQRSEIYPDCKTFVDMKMRHPADTILSNFRRLRNCKRVNGHAPDLKDFVEHHFDGSGSELMIWTPSDWQAEPPYVSKIRDSELKKFALKLNDQWKQLGRQISNDVQQNPDLYSLIYVPNPFIIPGGRFREYYYWDSYWIIVGLLASGMFQTARGMIDNFLSIVRQYGFIPNGGRIYYYGRCQPPLLVQMMKAYVDKTDDEKYAIQSLPLLESEIETFLEYHKVEVEGGYIMYQYRDTSAGPRPEAYREDLASAQDFASDAEKELHYTELKAACESGMNFSSRWFVNSSDSVGGPLGDMKTSSIVPVDLNAILFRNCKTLSYFNKKAGNTDKEKHYQQIACRLVRAIRDVLWNEEAGIWFDYDVTNKIPRPYYSITNFYPLWMRAFPIMERKKISKSVMDYIEFNMLDDYPGGVPVTLLNTNQQWDYPNVWPCMMYVLIEGLENLGTTEAKDMSRRWADRWIMVNYEGYRKSGLMYEKYNCENSGAPGVGGEYETQTGFGWSNGVAIYYLAKYGMDLCVPPDQADNRFEKIEDEKSMANCIVTSADNMDNDQSTTNTLNEDKNLDSKKVEDEDMGQSNHEGATTTCGGKCAICGYVHSPVNNEEPTQKTKDTNEEPLNADESNENCNKENKDLAPKSNKNKVDPNTCDENHEDCKGKCNVCGLLK
;
A
#
# COMPACT_ATOMS: atom_id res chain seq x y z
N MET A 1 2.48 -20.11 -24.85
CA MET A 1 1.72 -19.51 -25.98
C MET A 1 1.28 -18.13 -25.54
N ALA A 2 1.17 -17.17 -26.46
CA ALA A 2 0.99 -15.76 -26.10
C ALA A 2 -0.28 -15.50 -25.28
N ALA A 3 -0.22 -14.48 -24.41
CA ALA A 3 -1.36 -13.99 -23.64
C ALA A 3 -2.57 -13.78 -24.55
N GLN A 4 -3.71 -14.40 -24.20
CA GLN A 4 -4.94 -14.19 -24.94
C GLN A 4 -5.39 -12.74 -24.73
N GLN A 5 -5.34 -11.98 -25.82
CA GLN A 5 -5.75 -10.58 -25.88
C GLN A 5 -7.19 -10.41 -25.35
N CYS A 6 -7.51 -9.19 -24.94
CA CYS A 6 -8.89 -8.74 -24.76
C CYS A 6 -9.79 -9.30 -25.88
N PRO A 7 -11.07 -9.65 -25.62
CA PRO A 7 -12.04 -9.96 -26.68
C PRO A 7 -12.18 -8.84 -27.73
N CYS A 8 -11.70 -7.63 -27.41
CA CYS A 8 -11.60 -6.45 -28.25
C CYS A 8 -10.29 -6.31 -29.06
N GLY A 9 -9.29 -7.17 -28.88
CA GLY A 9 -7.99 -7.12 -29.55
C GLY A 9 -7.04 -5.97 -29.13
N CYS A 10 -7.49 -5.04 -28.28
CA CYS A 10 -6.65 -3.92 -27.83
C CYS A 10 -5.52 -4.38 -26.89
N ALA A 11 -4.33 -3.83 -27.10
CA ALA A 11 -3.23 -3.92 -26.13
C ALA A 11 -3.56 -3.10 -24.86
N PRO A 12 -2.96 -3.43 -23.69
CA PRO A 12 -3.05 -2.59 -22.50
C PRO A 12 -2.64 -1.15 -22.81
N ARG A 13 -3.35 -0.18 -22.23
CA ARG A 13 -3.00 1.24 -22.39
C ARG A 13 -1.86 1.59 -21.44
N PRO A 14 -0.88 2.42 -21.85
CA PRO A 14 0.03 3.06 -20.91
C PRO A 14 -0.75 3.87 -19.87
N LEU A 15 -0.28 3.89 -18.62
CA LEU A 15 -0.86 4.74 -17.58
C LEU A 15 -0.43 6.21 -17.80
N GLY A 16 -1.38 7.15 -17.78
CA GLY A 16 -1.09 8.60 -17.74
C GLY A 16 -0.78 9.31 -19.07
N TYR A 17 -1.29 8.86 -20.21
CA TYR A 17 -1.03 9.56 -21.48
C TYR A 17 -1.66 10.97 -21.51
N GLY A 18 -0.84 12.01 -21.67
CA GLY A 18 -1.27 13.41 -21.83
C GLY A 18 -1.00 14.33 -20.64
N ASN A 19 -1.01 13.81 -19.40
CA ASN A 19 -0.89 14.63 -18.17
C ASN A 19 0.32 14.27 -17.28
N MET A 20 1.14 13.28 -17.68
CA MET A 20 2.42 12.95 -17.04
C MET A 20 3.38 14.15 -16.89
N GLU A 21 3.43 15.06 -17.86
CA GLU A 21 4.31 16.26 -17.84
C GLU A 21 3.91 17.32 -16.78
N ILE A 22 2.87 17.05 -16.00
CA ILE A 22 2.40 17.87 -14.88
C ILE A 22 2.42 17.07 -13.57
N TYR A 23 1.95 15.82 -13.58
CA TYR A 23 1.75 15.04 -12.36
C TYR A 23 2.85 14.02 -12.05
N THR A 24 3.67 13.62 -13.04
CA THR A 24 4.70 12.59 -12.84
C THR A 24 6.12 13.06 -13.10
N ARG A 25 6.29 14.09 -13.95
CA ARG A 25 7.59 14.67 -14.29
C ARG A 25 7.41 16.08 -14.86
N GLY A 26 8.51 16.70 -15.28
CA GLY A 26 8.50 17.96 -16.02
C GLY A 26 8.69 19.20 -15.14
N THR A 27 8.98 20.33 -15.78
CA THR A 27 9.46 21.53 -15.06
C THR A 27 8.39 22.22 -14.21
N LEU A 28 7.10 22.01 -14.48
CA LEU A 28 6.03 22.55 -13.63
C LEU A 28 6.01 21.83 -12.27
N LEU A 29 6.05 20.50 -12.28
CA LEU A 29 6.13 19.68 -11.07
C LEU A 29 7.34 20.08 -10.21
N ASP A 30 8.54 20.07 -10.80
CA ASP A 30 9.78 20.44 -10.10
C ASP A 30 9.71 21.84 -9.47
N THR A 31 9.19 22.83 -10.23
CA THR A 31 9.06 24.21 -9.75
C THR A 31 8.04 24.34 -8.61
N VAL A 32 6.87 23.69 -8.72
CA VAL A 32 5.85 23.72 -7.67
C VAL A 32 6.35 23.02 -6.41
N GLN A 33 6.90 21.82 -6.53
CA GLN A 33 7.34 21.06 -5.36
C GLN A 33 8.49 21.76 -4.61
N ARG A 34 9.49 22.30 -5.31
CA ARG A 34 10.60 23.06 -4.70
C ARG A 34 10.21 24.41 -4.13
N SER A 35 9.03 24.95 -4.48
CA SER A 35 8.60 26.28 -4.01
C SER A 35 7.94 26.30 -2.64
N GLU A 36 7.64 25.13 -2.07
CA GLU A 36 7.00 24.97 -0.75
C GLU A 36 5.63 25.69 -0.59
N ILE A 37 4.96 26.06 -1.69
CA ILE A 37 3.61 26.68 -1.65
C ILE A 37 2.54 25.78 -1.02
N TYR A 38 2.81 24.46 -0.92
CA TYR A 38 2.00 23.49 -0.18
C TYR A 38 2.88 22.68 0.80
N PRO A 39 2.48 22.52 2.07
CA PRO A 39 3.26 21.76 3.07
C PRO A 39 3.46 20.28 2.75
N ASP A 40 2.46 19.60 2.18
CA ASP A 40 2.56 18.20 1.74
C ASP A 40 2.72 18.14 0.21
N CYS A 41 3.77 17.48 -0.28
CA CYS A 41 4.03 17.27 -1.71
C CYS A 41 2.86 16.59 -2.46
N LYS A 42 2.09 15.72 -1.79
CA LYS A 42 0.90 15.07 -2.38
C LYS A 42 -0.19 16.09 -2.77
N THR A 43 -0.23 17.26 -2.13
CA THR A 43 -1.29 18.27 -2.34
C THR A 43 -1.43 18.69 -3.80
N PHE A 44 -0.32 19.01 -4.48
CA PHE A 44 -0.34 19.47 -5.86
C PHE A 44 -0.66 18.34 -6.84
N VAL A 45 -0.09 17.15 -6.63
CA VAL A 45 -0.30 16.00 -7.52
C VAL A 45 -1.70 15.39 -7.40
N ASP A 46 -2.45 15.73 -6.36
CA ASP A 46 -3.88 15.40 -6.19
C ASP A 46 -4.85 16.48 -6.75
N MET A 47 -4.35 17.60 -7.28
CA MET A 47 -5.22 18.66 -7.82
C MET A 47 -5.79 18.27 -9.19
N LYS A 48 -7.01 18.72 -9.49
CA LYS A 48 -7.60 18.62 -10.84
C LYS A 48 -7.13 19.78 -11.71
N MET A 49 -6.78 19.53 -12.98
CA MET A 49 -6.55 20.58 -13.98
C MET A 49 -7.86 21.20 -14.50
N ARG A 50 -7.88 22.52 -14.63
CA ARG A 50 -8.98 23.27 -15.28
C ARG A 50 -8.90 23.31 -16.80
N HIS A 51 -7.72 23.03 -17.36
CA HIS A 51 -7.41 23.10 -18.78
C HIS A 51 -6.53 21.92 -19.20
N PRO A 52 -6.50 21.53 -20.49
CA PRO A 52 -5.61 20.48 -20.97
C PRO A 52 -4.14 20.78 -20.66
N ALA A 53 -3.36 19.74 -20.37
CA ALA A 53 -1.98 19.86 -19.89
C ALA A 53 -1.10 20.78 -20.78
N ASP A 54 -1.19 20.66 -22.10
CA ASP A 54 -0.45 21.51 -23.04
C ASP A 54 -0.76 23.02 -22.89
N THR A 55 -2.00 23.36 -22.52
CA THR A 55 -2.40 24.76 -22.28
C THR A 55 -1.74 25.27 -21.00
N ILE A 56 -1.79 24.48 -19.93
CA ILE A 56 -1.16 24.81 -18.64
C ILE A 56 0.36 24.93 -18.82
N LEU A 57 1.00 23.97 -19.49
CA LEU A 57 2.45 23.99 -19.76
C LEU A 57 2.86 25.15 -20.66
N SER A 58 2.04 25.52 -21.65
CA SER A 58 2.28 26.72 -22.48
C SER A 58 2.18 28.00 -21.65
N ASN A 59 1.15 28.14 -20.81
CA ASN A 59 0.99 29.28 -19.90
C ASN A 59 2.13 29.33 -18.85
N PHE A 60 2.60 28.19 -18.36
CA PHE A 60 3.74 28.12 -17.45
C PHE A 60 5.06 28.53 -18.11
N ARG A 61 5.31 28.13 -19.36
CA ARG A 61 6.45 28.63 -20.16
C ARG A 61 6.39 30.14 -20.32
N ARG A 62 5.19 30.72 -20.52
CA ARG A 62 4.98 32.17 -20.57
C ARG A 62 5.29 32.83 -19.22
N LEU A 63 4.77 32.29 -18.11
CA LEU A 63 5.06 32.74 -16.74
C LEU A 63 6.57 32.82 -16.47
N ARG A 64 7.30 31.73 -16.77
CA ARG A 64 8.77 31.67 -16.59
C ARG A 64 9.55 32.65 -17.47
N ASN A 65 9.01 33.00 -18.64
CA ASN A 65 9.63 33.94 -19.59
C ASN A 65 9.25 35.41 -19.33
N CYS A 66 8.25 35.68 -18.49
CA CYS A 66 7.87 37.04 -18.11
C CYS A 66 8.96 37.69 -17.24
N LYS A 67 9.58 38.75 -17.77
CA LYS A 67 10.41 39.65 -16.95
C LYS A 67 9.53 40.29 -15.86
N ARG A 68 10.07 40.42 -14.64
CA ARG A 68 9.38 41.01 -13.48
C ARG A 68 8.64 42.30 -13.86
N VAL A 69 7.33 42.31 -13.71
CA VAL A 69 6.51 43.51 -13.90
C VAL A 69 6.49 44.25 -12.58
N ASN A 70 6.90 45.53 -12.57
CA ASN A 70 6.99 46.37 -11.37
C ASN A 70 7.84 45.78 -10.23
N GLY A 71 8.88 45.01 -10.55
CA GLY A 71 9.81 44.44 -9.56
C GLY A 71 9.34 43.15 -8.87
N HIS A 72 8.06 42.81 -8.97
CA HIS A 72 7.49 41.55 -8.50
C HIS A 72 7.60 40.47 -9.58
N ALA A 73 7.88 39.22 -9.17
CA ALA A 73 7.62 38.07 -10.03
C ALA A 73 6.12 37.78 -10.02
N PRO A 74 5.50 37.36 -11.14
CA PRO A 74 4.13 36.86 -11.10
C PRO A 74 4.11 35.58 -10.25
N ASP A 75 3.18 35.48 -9.30
CA ASP A 75 3.21 34.44 -8.28
C ASP A 75 2.93 33.05 -8.88
N LEU A 76 3.74 32.08 -8.48
CA LEU A 76 3.53 30.67 -8.81
C LEU A 76 2.26 30.13 -8.15
N LYS A 77 1.92 30.64 -6.95
CA LYS A 77 0.68 30.30 -6.26
C LYS A 77 -0.54 30.77 -7.05
N ASP A 78 -0.56 32.05 -7.47
CA ASP A 78 -1.61 32.58 -8.36
C ASP A 78 -1.72 31.72 -9.62
N PHE A 79 -0.59 31.35 -10.25
CA PHE A 79 -0.60 30.49 -11.42
C PHE A 79 -1.29 29.14 -11.16
N VAL A 80 -1.00 28.47 -10.05
CA VAL A 80 -1.65 27.19 -9.69
C VAL A 80 -3.14 27.40 -9.41
N GLU A 81 -3.52 28.39 -8.61
CA GLU A 81 -4.93 28.68 -8.26
C GLU A 81 -5.80 29.07 -9.48
N HIS A 82 -5.19 29.61 -10.54
CA HIS A 82 -5.88 29.87 -11.81
C HIS A 82 -6.07 28.61 -12.67
N HIS A 83 -5.12 27.66 -12.66
CA HIS A 83 -5.11 26.51 -13.57
C HIS A 83 -5.57 25.19 -12.95
N PHE A 84 -5.72 25.13 -11.63
CA PHE A 84 -6.06 23.91 -10.88
C PHE A 84 -7.21 24.14 -9.90
N ASP A 85 -8.01 23.10 -9.65
CA ASP A 85 -8.98 23.04 -8.55
C ASP A 85 -8.38 22.35 -7.32
N GLY A 86 -8.95 22.59 -6.14
CA GLY A 86 -8.52 21.98 -4.89
C GLY A 86 -8.58 20.45 -4.91
N SER A 87 -7.62 19.81 -4.22
CA SER A 87 -7.48 18.36 -4.15
C SER A 87 -8.71 17.69 -3.50
N GLY A 88 -9.09 16.51 -4.00
CA GLY A 88 -10.22 15.73 -3.48
C GLY A 88 -11.60 16.08 -4.09
N SER A 89 -11.69 17.06 -4.99
CA SER A 89 -12.93 17.37 -5.76
C SER A 89 -13.39 16.23 -6.69
N GLU A 90 -12.51 15.27 -6.93
CA GLU A 90 -12.69 14.03 -7.70
C GLU A 90 -13.55 12.95 -7.02
N LEU A 91 -13.80 13.07 -5.71
CA LEU A 91 -14.46 12.03 -4.90
C LEU A 91 -15.75 12.53 -4.27
N MET A 92 -16.76 11.66 -4.28
CA MET A 92 -18.02 11.82 -3.57
C MET A 92 -18.02 10.90 -2.35
N ILE A 93 -18.60 11.36 -1.24
CA ILE A 93 -18.89 10.48 -0.09
C ILE A 93 -19.95 9.48 -0.53
N TRP A 94 -19.71 8.20 -0.24
CA TRP A 94 -20.64 7.12 -0.55
C TRP A 94 -20.92 6.30 0.71
N THR A 95 -22.20 6.03 0.98
CA THR A 95 -22.61 5.08 2.01
C THR A 95 -22.82 3.72 1.35
N PRO A 96 -22.17 2.64 1.82
CA PRO A 96 -22.31 1.33 1.21
C PRO A 96 -23.75 0.81 1.23
N SER A 97 -24.25 0.31 0.09
CA SER A 97 -25.66 -0.09 -0.07
C SER A 97 -26.03 -1.37 0.68
N ASP A 98 -25.05 -2.20 1.01
CA ASP A 98 -25.18 -3.43 1.80
C ASP A 98 -24.74 -3.25 3.27
N TRP A 99 -24.48 -2.01 3.71
CA TRP A 99 -24.22 -1.69 5.11
C TRP A 99 -25.45 -1.92 5.98
N GLN A 100 -25.25 -2.54 7.14
CA GLN A 100 -26.29 -2.79 8.13
C GLN A 100 -25.87 -2.20 9.48
N ALA A 101 -26.80 -1.61 10.22
CA ALA A 101 -26.50 -1.01 11.53
C ALA A 101 -26.01 -2.05 12.55
N GLU A 102 -26.66 -3.22 12.58
CA GLU A 102 -26.24 -4.39 13.35
C GLU A 102 -25.73 -5.48 12.39
N PRO A 103 -24.44 -5.47 12.00
CA PRO A 103 -23.90 -6.46 11.07
C PRO A 103 -23.85 -7.85 11.74
N PRO A 104 -23.94 -8.95 10.97
CA PRO A 104 -24.20 -10.29 11.53
C PRO A 104 -23.21 -10.76 12.61
N TYR A 105 -21.95 -10.32 12.58
CA TYR A 105 -20.95 -10.71 13.56
C TYR A 105 -21.16 -10.09 14.95
N VAL A 106 -21.80 -8.92 15.05
CA VAL A 106 -22.05 -8.21 16.32
C VAL A 106 -22.98 -9.01 17.24
N SER A 107 -23.86 -9.85 16.68
CA SER A 107 -24.70 -10.79 17.44
C SER A 107 -23.90 -11.84 18.22
N LYS A 108 -22.65 -12.12 17.81
CA LYS A 108 -21.76 -13.11 18.44
C LYS A 108 -20.88 -12.52 19.52
N ILE A 109 -20.86 -11.19 19.68
CA ILE A 109 -20.03 -10.53 20.69
C ILE A 109 -20.76 -10.57 22.03
N ARG A 110 -20.15 -11.26 23.00
CA ARG A 110 -20.74 -11.44 24.34
C ARG A 110 -20.58 -10.21 25.23
N ASP A 111 -19.41 -9.59 25.17
CA ASP A 111 -19.07 -8.42 25.99
C ASP A 111 -19.80 -7.15 25.49
N SER A 112 -20.42 -6.39 26.39
CA SER A 112 -21.24 -5.23 26.03
C SER A 112 -20.43 -4.05 25.51
N GLU A 113 -19.21 -3.85 26.00
CA GLU A 113 -18.35 -2.74 25.56
C GLU A 113 -17.69 -3.07 24.22
N LEU A 114 -17.24 -4.32 24.02
CA LEU A 114 -16.79 -4.77 22.70
C LEU A 114 -17.92 -4.75 21.67
N LYS A 115 -19.17 -5.00 22.09
CA LYS A 115 -20.34 -4.88 21.20
C LYS A 115 -20.58 -3.43 20.76
N LYS A 116 -20.49 -2.46 21.67
CA LYS A 116 -20.53 -1.02 21.34
C LYS A 116 -19.38 -0.62 20.42
N PHE A 117 -18.15 -1.04 20.73
CA PHE A 117 -16.97 -0.78 19.92
C PHE A 117 -17.12 -1.35 18.50
N ALA A 118 -17.58 -2.59 18.36
CA ALA A 118 -17.83 -3.22 17.07
C ALA A 118 -18.84 -2.47 16.20
N LEU A 119 -19.92 -1.94 16.79
CA LEU A 119 -20.88 -1.07 16.08
C LEU A 119 -20.21 0.22 15.59
N LYS A 120 -19.34 0.84 16.41
CA LYS A 120 -18.58 2.05 16.03
C LYS A 120 -17.53 1.80 14.96
N LEU A 121 -16.89 0.62 14.93
CA LEU A 121 -16.03 0.20 13.82
C LEU A 121 -16.85 0.01 12.53
N ASN A 122 -18.02 -0.61 12.61
CA ASN A 122 -18.90 -0.78 11.46
C ASN A 122 -19.43 0.57 10.92
N ASP A 123 -19.64 1.57 11.78
CA ASP A 123 -19.98 2.94 11.36
C ASP A 123 -18.87 3.59 10.47
N GLN A 124 -17.60 3.20 10.65
CA GLN A 124 -16.47 3.77 9.87
C GLN A 124 -16.58 3.47 8.36
N TRP A 125 -17.22 2.37 7.96
CA TRP A 125 -17.41 2.05 6.54
C TRP A 125 -18.22 3.14 5.79
N LYS A 126 -19.10 3.86 6.48
CA LYS A 126 -19.82 5.02 5.93
C LYS A 126 -18.94 6.27 5.82
N GLN A 127 -17.97 6.42 6.72
CA GLN A 127 -17.04 7.56 6.75
C GLN A 127 -15.91 7.41 5.72
N LEU A 128 -15.48 6.18 5.46
CA LEU A 128 -14.45 5.82 4.48
C LEU A 128 -14.98 5.50 3.08
N GLY A 129 -16.30 5.33 2.91
CA GLY A 129 -16.88 5.02 1.60
C GLY A 129 -16.76 6.19 0.61
N ARG A 130 -16.21 5.91 -0.57
CA ARG A 130 -15.99 6.89 -1.64
C ARG A 130 -16.50 6.34 -2.98
N GLN A 131 -16.97 7.25 -3.82
CA GLN A 131 -17.27 6.99 -5.22
C GLN A 131 -16.56 8.06 -6.06
N ILE A 132 -15.93 7.65 -7.16
CA ILE A 132 -15.30 8.60 -8.09
C ILE A 132 -16.39 9.34 -8.86
N SER A 133 -16.25 10.66 -9.01
CA SER A 133 -17.22 11.46 -9.74
C SER A 133 -17.22 11.11 -11.24
N ASN A 134 -18.39 11.27 -11.88
CA ASN A 134 -18.53 11.02 -13.32
C ASN A 134 -17.63 11.93 -14.18
N ASP A 135 -17.15 13.04 -13.64
CA ASP A 135 -16.24 13.96 -14.33
C ASP A 135 -14.85 13.35 -14.56
N VAL A 136 -14.34 12.53 -13.62
CA VAL A 136 -13.09 11.77 -13.82
C VAL A 136 -13.27 10.72 -14.92
N GLN A 137 -14.47 10.13 -15.06
CA GLN A 137 -14.77 9.19 -16.15
C GLN A 137 -14.80 9.88 -17.52
N GLN A 138 -15.34 11.09 -17.58
CA GLN A 138 -15.54 11.84 -18.82
C GLN A 138 -14.28 12.60 -19.27
N ASN A 139 -13.51 13.10 -18.30
CA ASN A 139 -12.33 13.95 -18.51
C ASN A 139 -11.09 13.40 -17.78
N PRO A 140 -10.71 12.11 -17.94
CA PRO A 140 -9.65 11.48 -17.16
C PRO A 140 -8.30 12.18 -17.27
N ASP A 141 -7.99 12.77 -18.43
CA ASP A 141 -6.74 13.48 -18.68
C ASP A 141 -6.59 14.75 -17.81
N LEU A 142 -7.67 15.25 -17.19
CA LEU A 142 -7.64 16.38 -16.25
C LEU A 142 -7.28 15.99 -14.81
N TYR A 143 -7.11 14.70 -14.52
CA TYR A 143 -6.90 14.18 -13.18
C TYR A 143 -5.66 13.30 -13.09
N SER A 144 -5.01 13.31 -11.93
CA SER A 144 -4.09 12.23 -11.57
C SER A 144 -4.81 10.96 -11.11
N LEU A 145 -6.07 11.06 -10.66
CA LEU A 145 -6.87 9.90 -10.22
C LEU A 145 -7.27 9.01 -11.39
N ILE A 146 -7.10 7.71 -11.21
CA ILE A 146 -7.52 6.67 -12.15
C ILE A 146 -8.97 6.29 -11.84
N TYR A 147 -9.84 6.37 -12.85
CA TYR A 147 -11.24 6.00 -12.71
C TYR A 147 -11.43 4.48 -12.50
N VAL A 148 -12.32 4.11 -11.58
CA VAL A 148 -12.86 2.76 -11.41
C VAL A 148 -14.40 2.82 -11.28
N PRO A 149 -15.13 1.81 -11.78
CA PRO A 149 -16.59 1.92 -11.95
C PRO A 149 -17.40 1.76 -10.67
N ASN A 150 -16.93 0.99 -9.68
CA ASN A 150 -17.64 0.77 -8.43
C ASN A 150 -17.12 1.70 -7.33
N PRO A 151 -17.97 2.09 -6.36
CA PRO A 151 -17.52 2.68 -5.10
C PRO A 151 -16.57 1.75 -4.33
N PHE A 152 -15.78 2.32 -3.43
CA PHE A 152 -14.79 1.63 -2.62
C PHE A 152 -14.61 2.27 -1.24
N ILE A 153 -13.84 1.60 -0.38
CA ILE A 153 -13.43 2.11 0.93
C ILE A 153 -11.96 2.57 0.82
N ILE A 154 -11.65 3.79 1.24
CA ILE A 154 -10.26 4.30 1.32
C ILE A 154 -9.56 3.85 2.62
N PRO A 155 -8.21 3.91 2.70
CA PRO A 155 -7.51 3.74 3.97
C PRO A 155 -7.87 4.84 4.97
N GLY A 156 -7.85 6.12 4.60
CA GLY A 156 -8.24 7.23 5.48
C GLY A 156 -7.23 8.38 5.53
N GLY A 157 -7.59 9.48 6.19
CA GLY A 157 -6.75 10.66 6.30
C GLY A 157 -6.35 11.27 4.94
N ARG A 158 -5.05 11.42 4.68
CA ARG A 158 -4.47 11.90 3.41
C ARG A 158 -4.62 10.92 2.25
N PHE A 159 -4.88 9.64 2.52
CA PHE A 159 -5.05 8.60 1.51
C PHE A 159 -6.47 8.62 0.95
N ARG A 160 -6.63 9.28 -0.19
CA ARG A 160 -7.92 9.59 -0.81
C ARG A 160 -8.27 8.64 -1.95
N GLU A 161 -7.29 7.92 -2.47
CA GLU A 161 -7.43 6.90 -3.50
C GLU A 161 -7.58 5.50 -2.89
N TYR A 162 -8.04 4.54 -3.70
CA TYR A 162 -7.89 3.13 -3.34
C TYR A 162 -6.41 2.75 -3.36
N TYR A 163 -5.96 2.01 -2.35
CA TYR A 163 -4.62 1.39 -2.28
C TYR A 163 -4.75 -0.12 -2.42
N TYR A 164 -3.79 -0.74 -3.09
CA TYR A 164 -3.92 -2.11 -3.53
C TYR A 164 -3.89 -3.11 -2.36
N TRP A 165 -2.80 -3.21 -1.61
CA TRP A 165 -2.69 -4.23 -0.56
C TRP A 165 -3.58 -3.94 0.66
N ASP A 166 -3.78 -2.67 1.05
CA ASP A 166 -4.70 -2.20 2.09
C ASP A 166 -6.11 -2.80 1.91
N SER A 167 -6.55 -2.84 0.65
CA SER A 167 -7.86 -3.33 0.26
C SER A 167 -8.08 -4.80 0.63
N TYR A 168 -7.04 -5.60 0.83
CA TYR A 168 -7.22 -6.98 1.30
C TYR A 168 -7.81 -7.03 2.71
N TRP A 169 -7.25 -6.29 3.67
CA TRP A 169 -7.74 -6.27 5.05
C TRP A 169 -9.08 -5.55 5.17
N ILE A 170 -9.30 -4.52 4.36
CA ILE A 170 -10.62 -3.87 4.19
C ILE A 170 -11.65 -4.90 3.71
N ILE A 171 -11.37 -5.64 2.63
CA ILE A 171 -12.27 -6.69 2.09
C ILE A 171 -12.54 -7.76 3.15
N VAL A 172 -11.54 -8.23 3.88
CA VAL A 172 -11.72 -9.19 4.97
C VAL A 172 -12.68 -8.65 6.06
N GLY A 173 -12.58 -7.36 6.42
CA GLY A 173 -13.51 -6.69 7.32
C GLY A 173 -14.94 -6.53 6.77
N LEU A 174 -15.08 -6.16 5.50
CA LEU A 174 -16.36 -6.07 4.80
C LEU A 174 -17.07 -7.43 4.73
N LEU A 175 -16.32 -8.50 4.39
CA LEU A 175 -16.79 -9.88 4.38
C LEU A 175 -17.25 -10.36 5.76
N ALA A 176 -16.55 -9.96 6.84
CA ALA A 176 -16.99 -10.22 8.22
C ALA A 176 -18.25 -9.41 8.59
N SER A 177 -18.39 -8.19 8.05
CA SER A 177 -19.56 -7.31 8.21
C SER A 177 -20.79 -7.75 7.40
N GLY A 178 -20.66 -8.74 6.51
CA GLY A 178 -21.74 -9.19 5.61
C GLY A 178 -21.88 -8.35 4.32
N MET A 179 -20.93 -7.45 4.07
CA MET A 179 -20.96 -6.46 2.99
C MET A 179 -20.36 -7.04 1.70
N PHE A 180 -20.99 -8.09 1.18
CA PHE A 180 -20.50 -8.87 0.03
C PHE A 180 -20.55 -8.08 -1.28
N GLN A 181 -21.54 -7.21 -1.49
CA GLN A 181 -21.65 -6.40 -2.69
C GLN A 181 -20.50 -5.38 -2.75
N THR A 182 -20.21 -4.72 -1.62
CA THR A 182 -19.11 -3.76 -1.51
C THR A 182 -17.74 -4.44 -1.69
N ALA A 183 -17.53 -5.59 -1.05
CA ALA A 183 -16.31 -6.39 -1.21
C ALA A 183 -16.09 -6.81 -2.68
N ARG A 184 -17.14 -7.29 -3.36
CA ARG A 184 -17.09 -7.65 -4.79
C ARG A 184 -16.79 -6.44 -5.67
N GLY A 185 -17.44 -5.30 -5.42
CA GLY A 185 -17.21 -4.06 -6.18
C GLY A 185 -15.75 -3.60 -6.15
N MET A 186 -15.08 -3.73 -5.00
CA MET A 186 -13.64 -3.45 -4.88
C MET A 186 -12.78 -4.44 -5.67
N ILE A 187 -13.11 -5.73 -5.67
CA ILE A 187 -12.40 -6.74 -6.49
C ILE A 187 -12.63 -6.47 -7.99
N ASP A 188 -13.86 -6.15 -8.39
CA ASP A 188 -14.21 -5.80 -9.77
C ASP A 188 -13.51 -4.52 -10.25
N ASN A 189 -13.26 -3.56 -9.36
CA ASN A 189 -12.42 -2.39 -9.65
C ASN A 189 -10.99 -2.81 -9.99
N PHE A 190 -10.34 -3.63 -9.15
CA PHE A 190 -8.98 -4.13 -9.44
C PHE A 190 -8.92 -4.96 -10.72
N LEU A 191 -9.90 -5.83 -10.97
CA LEU A 191 -10.02 -6.57 -12.24
C LEU A 191 -10.17 -5.62 -13.45
N SER A 192 -10.87 -4.48 -13.30
CA SER A 192 -10.98 -3.46 -14.36
C SER A 192 -9.65 -2.75 -14.62
N ILE A 193 -8.86 -2.49 -13.58
CA ILE A 193 -7.52 -1.89 -13.66
C ILE A 193 -6.54 -2.85 -14.36
N VAL A 194 -6.50 -4.13 -13.97
CA VAL A 194 -5.70 -5.15 -14.67
C VAL A 194 -6.09 -5.25 -16.15
N ARG A 195 -7.40 -5.23 -16.46
CA ARG A 195 -7.89 -5.26 -17.86
C ARG A 195 -7.39 -4.08 -18.69
N GLN A 196 -7.21 -2.92 -18.08
CA GLN A 196 -6.83 -1.69 -18.76
C GLN A 196 -5.32 -1.49 -18.86
N TYR A 197 -4.57 -1.88 -17.83
CA TYR A 197 -3.14 -1.54 -17.65
C TYR A 197 -2.22 -2.76 -17.51
N GLY A 198 -2.75 -3.98 -17.34
CA GLY A 198 -1.99 -5.23 -17.17
C GLY A 198 -1.53 -5.54 -15.74
N PHE A 199 -1.50 -4.54 -14.86
CA PHE A 199 -1.14 -4.65 -13.45
C PHE A 199 -2.00 -3.69 -12.60
N ILE A 200 -1.86 -3.74 -11.28
CA ILE A 200 -2.49 -2.80 -10.35
C ILE A 200 -1.41 -1.86 -9.80
N PRO A 201 -1.50 -0.54 -10.02
CA PRO A 201 -0.56 0.40 -9.40
C PRO A 201 -0.77 0.46 -7.88
N ASN A 202 0.27 0.87 -7.16
CA ASN A 202 0.31 1.05 -5.69
C ASN A 202 -1.00 1.62 -5.11
N GLY A 203 -1.48 2.72 -5.70
CA GLY A 203 -2.82 3.24 -5.51
C GLY A 203 -3.41 3.80 -6.80
N GLY A 204 -4.65 4.28 -6.72
CA GLY A 204 -5.44 4.79 -7.86
C GLY A 204 -4.97 6.11 -8.48
N ARG A 205 -3.66 6.35 -8.64
CA ARG A 205 -3.09 7.59 -9.19
C ARG A 205 -2.03 7.31 -10.26
N ILE A 206 -1.97 8.14 -11.30
CA ILE A 206 -1.03 7.95 -12.43
C ILE A 206 0.45 8.09 -12.03
N TYR A 207 0.77 8.80 -10.95
CA TYR A 207 2.16 8.90 -10.45
C TYR A 207 2.67 7.60 -9.79
N TYR A 208 1.80 6.59 -9.65
CA TYR A 208 2.16 5.21 -9.31
C TYR A 208 2.45 4.33 -10.55
N TYR A 209 2.56 4.88 -11.77
CA TYR A 209 2.74 4.08 -12.99
C TYR A 209 3.96 3.13 -13.01
N GLY A 210 4.98 3.41 -12.20
CA GLY A 210 6.21 2.62 -12.14
C GLY A 210 6.19 1.45 -11.16
N ARG A 211 5.19 1.37 -10.25
CA ARG A 211 5.17 0.45 -9.08
C ARG A 211 3.79 -0.10 -8.75
N CYS A 212 3.79 -1.37 -8.35
CA CYS A 212 2.65 -2.10 -7.83
C CYS A 212 2.53 -1.90 -6.30
N GLN A 213 1.96 -2.91 -5.63
CA GLN A 213 2.06 -3.18 -4.20
C GLN A 213 2.11 -4.72 -4.01
N PRO A 214 2.21 -5.28 -2.80
CA PRO A 214 2.24 -6.73 -2.62
C PRO A 214 1.00 -7.40 -3.24
N PRO A 215 1.14 -8.36 -4.17
CA PRO A 215 0.07 -8.74 -5.09
C PRO A 215 -0.99 -9.62 -4.42
N LEU A 216 -2.03 -9.01 -3.85
CA LEU A 216 -3.06 -9.67 -3.06
C LEU A 216 -4.41 -9.90 -3.76
N LEU A 217 -4.64 -9.46 -5.01
CA LEU A 217 -5.92 -9.62 -5.72
C LEU A 217 -6.40 -11.08 -5.76
N VAL A 218 -5.49 -12.03 -6.02
CA VAL A 218 -5.81 -13.46 -5.99
C VAL A 218 -6.24 -13.93 -4.60
N GLN A 219 -5.70 -13.34 -3.53
CA GLN A 219 -6.12 -13.63 -2.15
C GLN A 219 -7.42 -12.90 -1.76
N MET A 220 -7.70 -11.70 -2.30
CA MET A 220 -8.99 -11.02 -2.16
C MET A 220 -10.11 -11.85 -2.79
N MET A 221 -9.90 -12.32 -4.03
CA MET A 221 -10.80 -13.25 -4.71
C MET A 221 -11.00 -14.52 -3.88
N LYS A 222 -9.92 -15.11 -3.34
CA LYS A 222 -10.01 -16.32 -2.52
C LYS A 222 -10.80 -16.10 -1.23
N ALA A 223 -10.59 -14.97 -0.53
CA ALA A 223 -11.33 -14.61 0.66
C ALA A 223 -12.82 -14.40 0.37
N TYR A 224 -13.16 -13.78 -0.76
CA TYR A 224 -14.54 -13.62 -1.21
C TYR A 224 -15.20 -14.97 -1.51
N VAL A 225 -14.54 -15.85 -2.26
CA VAL A 225 -15.07 -17.20 -2.56
C VAL A 225 -15.23 -18.03 -1.29
N ASP A 226 -14.25 -18.04 -0.40
CA ASP A 226 -14.30 -18.79 0.87
C ASP A 226 -15.42 -18.31 1.82
N LYS A 227 -15.99 -17.13 1.56
CA LYS A 227 -17.09 -16.55 2.34
C LYS A 227 -18.46 -16.67 1.69
N THR A 228 -18.52 -16.82 0.36
CA THR A 228 -19.75 -16.73 -0.45
C THR A 228 -20.05 -17.97 -1.28
N ASP A 229 -19.12 -18.93 -1.36
CA ASP A 229 -19.13 -20.10 -2.23
C ASP A 229 -19.28 -19.81 -3.74
N ASP A 230 -19.11 -18.54 -4.17
CA ASP A 230 -19.20 -18.11 -5.58
C ASP A 230 -17.91 -18.46 -6.37
N GLU A 231 -17.61 -19.76 -6.49
CA GLU A 231 -16.49 -20.25 -7.31
C GLU A 231 -16.61 -19.82 -8.78
N LYS A 232 -17.84 -19.60 -9.27
CA LYS A 232 -18.12 -19.16 -10.63
C LYS A 232 -17.51 -17.78 -10.91
N TYR A 233 -17.61 -16.84 -9.97
CA TYR A 233 -17.00 -15.52 -10.09
C TYR A 233 -15.47 -15.59 -10.23
N ALA A 234 -14.80 -16.45 -9.45
CA ALA A 234 -13.36 -16.67 -9.59
C ALA A 234 -12.99 -17.31 -10.94
N ILE A 235 -13.74 -18.33 -11.39
CA ILE A 235 -13.53 -18.98 -12.70
C ILE A 235 -13.69 -17.97 -13.85
N GLN A 236 -14.70 -17.09 -13.79
CA GLN A 236 -14.91 -16.04 -14.79
C GLN A 236 -13.82 -14.96 -14.77
N SER A 237 -13.20 -14.73 -13.61
CA SER A 237 -12.14 -13.73 -13.41
C SER A 237 -10.74 -14.24 -13.73
N LEU A 238 -10.56 -15.56 -13.89
CA LEU A 238 -9.26 -16.21 -14.14
C LEU A 238 -8.37 -15.46 -15.15
N PRO A 239 -8.81 -15.08 -16.37
CA PRO A 239 -7.93 -14.46 -17.36
C PRO A 239 -7.25 -13.17 -16.87
N LEU A 240 -7.89 -12.42 -15.96
CA LEU A 240 -7.35 -11.18 -15.40
C LEU A 240 -6.46 -11.47 -14.18
N LEU A 241 -6.88 -12.37 -13.30
CA LEU A 241 -6.06 -12.85 -12.17
C LEU A 241 -4.74 -13.48 -12.65
N GLU A 242 -4.79 -14.19 -13.77
CA GLU A 242 -3.64 -14.80 -14.43
C GLU A 242 -2.76 -13.74 -15.10
N SER A 243 -3.35 -12.79 -15.83
CA SER A 243 -2.62 -11.69 -16.48
C SER A 243 -1.80 -10.88 -15.48
N GLU A 244 -2.38 -10.50 -14.33
CA GLU A 244 -1.67 -9.74 -13.31
C GLU A 244 -0.47 -10.52 -12.76
N ILE A 245 -0.67 -11.80 -12.40
CA ILE A 245 0.39 -12.63 -11.82
C ILE A 245 1.46 -12.96 -12.85
N GLU A 246 1.12 -13.22 -14.11
CA GLU A 246 2.10 -13.44 -15.18
C GLU A 246 2.95 -12.19 -15.44
N THR A 247 2.34 -11.00 -15.49
CA THR A 247 3.03 -9.72 -15.54
C THR A 247 3.94 -9.54 -14.32
N PHE A 248 3.44 -9.76 -13.11
CA PHE A 248 4.23 -9.61 -11.89
C PHE A 248 5.45 -10.55 -11.88
N LEU A 249 5.26 -11.82 -12.21
CA LEU A 249 6.34 -12.81 -12.27
C LEU A 249 7.39 -12.47 -13.35
N GLU A 250 7.02 -11.85 -14.47
CA GLU A 250 7.98 -11.53 -15.53
C GLU A 250 8.89 -10.35 -15.16
N TYR A 251 8.35 -9.28 -14.58
CA TYR A 251 9.13 -8.06 -14.28
C TYR A 251 9.95 -8.14 -12.98
N HIS A 252 9.51 -8.94 -12.00
CA HIS A 252 10.10 -8.99 -10.66
C HIS A 252 11.08 -10.15 -10.45
N LYS A 253 11.29 -11.02 -11.44
CA LYS A 253 12.16 -12.19 -11.32
C LYS A 253 13.64 -11.81 -11.15
N VAL A 254 14.33 -12.64 -10.36
CA VAL A 254 15.78 -12.66 -10.20
C VAL A 254 16.25 -14.12 -10.08
N GLU A 255 17.46 -14.39 -10.54
CA GLU A 255 18.14 -15.67 -10.28
C GLU A 255 19.04 -15.50 -9.06
N VAL A 256 18.93 -16.42 -8.09
CA VAL A 256 19.77 -16.47 -6.89
C VAL A 256 20.68 -17.70 -6.91
N GLU A 257 21.66 -17.72 -6.00
CA GLU A 257 22.64 -18.80 -5.91
C GLU A 257 21.97 -20.18 -5.74
N GLY A 258 22.52 -21.19 -6.42
CA GLY A 258 21.87 -22.50 -6.59
C GLY A 258 20.91 -22.58 -7.79
N GLY A 259 20.73 -21.50 -8.56
CA GLY A 259 19.91 -21.49 -9.78
C GLY A 259 18.40 -21.43 -9.51
N TYR A 260 18.00 -20.93 -8.34
CA TYR A 260 16.59 -20.69 -8.02
C TYR A 260 16.11 -19.39 -8.66
N ILE A 261 14.90 -19.41 -9.21
CA ILE A 261 14.19 -18.20 -9.64
C ILE A 261 13.33 -17.73 -8.47
N MET A 262 13.59 -16.51 -8.00
CA MET A 262 12.88 -15.83 -6.92
C MET A 262 12.46 -14.43 -7.38
N TYR A 263 11.83 -13.65 -6.51
CA TYR A 263 11.22 -12.36 -6.86
C TYR A 263 11.62 -11.25 -5.87
N GLN A 264 11.72 -10.02 -6.37
CA GLN A 264 12.09 -8.79 -5.63
C GLN A 264 11.11 -7.66 -5.96
N TYR A 265 10.92 -6.70 -5.06
CA TYR A 265 10.18 -5.48 -5.37
C TYR A 265 11.01 -4.53 -6.25
N ARG A 266 10.38 -3.86 -7.23
CA ARG A 266 11.05 -2.97 -8.20
C ARG A 266 10.13 -1.81 -8.59
N ASP A 267 10.71 -0.69 -9.00
CA ASP A 267 9.99 0.39 -9.71
C ASP A 267 10.75 0.72 -11.00
N THR A 268 10.02 1.09 -12.05
CA THR A 268 10.58 1.36 -13.40
C THR A 268 10.43 2.82 -13.86
N SER A 269 9.90 3.70 -13.00
CA SER A 269 9.82 5.14 -13.25
C SER A 269 11.17 5.81 -13.02
N ALA A 270 11.36 7.01 -13.58
CA ALA A 270 12.56 7.81 -13.39
C ALA A 270 12.31 8.98 -12.43
N GLY A 271 13.33 9.41 -11.69
CA GLY A 271 13.31 10.56 -10.79
C GLY A 271 12.61 10.31 -9.45
N PRO A 272 12.53 11.35 -8.59
CA PRO A 272 11.90 11.28 -7.28
C PRO A 272 10.37 11.09 -7.36
N ARG A 273 9.79 10.50 -6.31
CA ARG A 273 8.34 10.30 -6.10
C ARG A 273 7.59 11.62 -6.21
N PRO A 274 6.64 11.80 -7.14
CA PRO A 274 5.87 13.03 -7.26
C PRO A 274 5.09 13.41 -6.00
N GLU A 275 4.67 12.43 -5.20
CA GLU A 275 3.94 12.61 -3.94
C GLU A 275 4.83 12.88 -2.71
N ALA A 276 6.16 12.76 -2.85
CA ALA A 276 7.17 12.93 -1.80
C ALA A 276 8.46 13.56 -2.40
N TYR A 277 8.26 14.56 -3.27
CA TYR A 277 9.27 15.03 -4.20
C TYR A 277 10.42 15.78 -3.51
N ARG A 278 10.11 16.59 -2.48
CA ARG A 278 11.14 17.31 -1.71
C ARG A 278 11.92 16.37 -0.80
N GLU A 279 11.21 15.41 -0.22
CA GLU A 279 11.71 14.42 0.71
C GLU A 279 12.75 13.51 0.02
N ASP A 280 12.41 13.01 -1.17
CA ASP A 280 13.33 12.26 -2.03
C ASP A 280 14.56 13.09 -2.41
N LEU A 281 14.37 14.32 -2.92
CA LEU A 281 15.47 15.22 -3.30
C LEU A 281 16.42 15.52 -2.14
N ALA A 282 15.90 15.73 -0.93
CA ALA A 282 16.68 15.97 0.27
C ALA A 282 17.47 14.71 0.67
N SER A 283 16.82 13.53 0.63
CA SER A 283 17.49 12.25 0.91
C SER A 283 18.59 11.90 -0.11
N ALA A 284 18.50 12.46 -1.33
CA ALA A 284 19.45 12.24 -2.42
C ALA A 284 20.57 13.31 -2.50
N GLN A 285 20.57 14.33 -1.63
CA GLN A 285 21.44 15.50 -1.78
C GLN A 285 22.95 15.15 -1.69
N ASP A 286 23.30 14.17 -0.86
CA ASP A 286 24.68 13.84 -0.49
C ASP A 286 25.35 12.85 -1.46
N PHE A 287 24.62 12.28 -2.43
CA PHE A 287 25.19 11.44 -3.47
C PHE A 287 25.95 12.27 -4.51
N ALA A 288 27.13 11.78 -4.93
CA ALA A 288 28.07 12.55 -5.74
C ALA A 288 27.62 12.71 -7.20
N SER A 289 26.93 11.72 -7.77
CA SER A 289 26.51 11.68 -9.17
C SER A 289 24.99 11.55 -9.34
N ASP A 290 24.48 12.03 -10.47
CA ASP A 290 23.05 11.89 -10.80
C ASP A 290 22.63 10.42 -11.00
N ALA A 291 23.56 9.53 -11.37
CA ALA A 291 23.32 8.10 -11.47
C ALA A 291 23.09 7.44 -10.10
N GLU A 292 23.85 7.84 -9.06
CA GLU A 292 23.63 7.37 -7.69
C GLU A 292 22.31 7.91 -7.12
N LYS A 293 21.94 9.16 -7.44
CA LYS A 293 20.64 9.75 -7.06
C LYS A 293 19.48 9.01 -7.72
N GLU A 294 19.57 8.70 -9.00
CA GLU A 294 18.54 7.95 -9.73
C GLU A 294 18.39 6.52 -9.21
N LEU A 295 19.50 5.86 -8.87
CA LEU A 295 19.47 4.58 -8.18
C LEU A 295 18.77 4.70 -6.82
N HIS A 296 19.13 5.70 -6.01
CA HIS A 296 18.47 5.94 -4.71
C HIS A 296 16.96 6.18 -4.84
N TYR A 297 16.51 6.99 -5.80
CA TYR A 297 15.07 7.13 -6.10
C TYR A 297 14.43 5.78 -6.48
N THR A 298 15.11 4.95 -7.26
CA THR A 298 14.62 3.61 -7.62
C THR A 298 14.46 2.72 -6.37
N GLU A 299 15.40 2.77 -5.43
CA GLU A 299 15.33 2.02 -4.16
C GLU A 299 14.21 2.51 -3.22
N LEU A 300 14.00 3.83 -3.13
CA LEU A 300 12.87 4.47 -2.44
C LEU A 300 11.53 3.98 -3.01
N LYS A 301 11.40 3.94 -4.34
CA LYS A 301 10.16 3.54 -5.01
C LYS A 301 9.90 2.04 -4.95
N ALA A 302 10.94 1.20 -5.02
CA ALA A 302 10.84 -0.23 -4.74
C ALA A 302 10.40 -0.51 -3.29
N ALA A 303 10.87 0.27 -2.32
CA ALA A 303 10.38 0.15 -0.94
C ALA A 303 8.91 0.59 -0.81
N CYS A 304 8.45 1.56 -1.60
CA CYS A 304 7.02 1.88 -1.69
C CYS A 304 6.20 0.75 -2.32
N GLU A 305 6.73 0.03 -3.31
CA GLU A 305 6.09 -1.19 -3.85
C GLU A 305 6.00 -2.30 -2.81
N SER A 306 6.97 -2.43 -1.90
CA SER A 306 6.89 -3.41 -0.81
C SER A 306 5.75 -3.15 0.19
N GLY A 307 5.17 -1.95 0.17
CA GLY A 307 4.27 -1.43 1.21
C GLY A 307 4.99 -0.94 2.46
N MET A 308 6.28 -1.25 2.64
CA MET A 308 7.09 -0.93 3.82
C MET A 308 8.03 0.26 3.59
N ASN A 309 7.49 1.41 3.16
CA ASN A 309 8.24 2.67 3.01
C ASN A 309 8.22 3.51 4.31
N PHE A 310 9.30 3.63 5.08
CA PHE A 310 10.58 2.89 5.01
C PHE A 310 10.83 2.10 6.29
N SER A 311 11.81 1.19 6.23
CA SER A 311 12.26 0.32 7.31
C SER A 311 13.75 0.03 7.13
N SER A 312 14.45 -0.20 8.24
CA SER A 312 15.78 -0.81 8.29
C SER A 312 15.85 -2.15 7.58
N ARG A 313 14.68 -2.81 7.38
CA ARG A 313 14.55 -4.00 6.54
C ARG A 313 15.16 -3.81 5.16
N TRP A 314 15.18 -2.60 4.60
CA TRP A 314 15.73 -2.35 3.26
C TRP A 314 17.17 -1.84 3.24
N PHE A 315 17.80 -1.62 4.41
CA PHE A 315 19.14 -1.03 4.49
C PHE A 315 20.22 -2.12 4.40
N VAL A 316 21.24 -1.86 3.58
CA VAL A 316 22.39 -2.75 3.36
C VAL A 316 23.66 -1.92 3.55
N ASN A 317 24.25 -2.03 4.73
CA ASN A 317 25.48 -1.34 5.11
C ASN A 317 26.71 -2.23 4.79
N SER A 318 27.83 -1.58 4.45
CA SER A 318 29.14 -2.20 4.21
C SER A 318 29.83 -2.75 5.46
N SER A 319 29.37 -2.35 6.65
CA SER A 319 29.72 -2.95 7.93
C SER A 319 28.55 -3.81 8.41
N ASP A 320 28.83 -4.97 9.03
CA ASP A 320 27.84 -5.99 9.43
C ASP A 320 26.79 -5.53 10.48
N SER A 321 26.71 -4.24 10.77
CA SER A 321 25.65 -3.62 11.56
C SER A 321 24.32 -3.59 10.82
N VAL A 322 23.26 -4.04 11.49
CA VAL A 322 21.89 -3.87 11.00
C VAL A 322 21.38 -2.47 11.35
N GLY A 323 20.84 -1.75 10.37
CA GLY A 323 20.46 -0.34 10.47
C GLY A 323 21.23 0.53 9.47
N GLY A 324 21.08 1.85 9.59
CA GLY A 324 21.71 2.83 8.70
C GLY A 324 20.83 4.06 8.44
N PRO A 325 21.36 5.11 7.79
CA PRO A 325 20.55 6.18 7.23
C PRO A 325 19.73 5.69 6.02
N LEU A 326 18.74 6.49 5.61
CA LEU A 326 17.87 6.17 4.46
C LEU A 326 18.64 5.94 3.14
N GLY A 327 19.83 6.52 2.98
CA GLY A 327 20.71 6.32 1.81
C GLY A 327 21.32 4.90 1.67
N ASP A 328 21.33 4.12 2.76
CA ASP A 328 21.79 2.72 2.74
C ASP A 328 20.74 1.76 2.13
N MET A 329 19.59 2.28 1.68
CA MET A 329 18.52 1.46 1.13
C MET A 329 18.89 0.80 -0.19
N LYS A 330 18.67 -0.52 -0.29
CA LYS A 330 18.94 -1.40 -1.44
C LYS A 330 17.84 -2.44 -1.63
N THR A 331 16.58 -2.01 -1.51
CA THR A 331 15.37 -2.83 -1.70
C THR A 331 15.43 -3.77 -2.90
N SER A 332 15.89 -3.28 -4.06
CA SER A 332 15.95 -4.03 -5.32
C SER A 332 17.03 -5.13 -5.33
N SER A 333 17.99 -5.08 -4.40
CA SER A 333 18.99 -6.14 -4.16
C SER A 333 18.48 -7.26 -3.26
N ILE A 334 17.33 -7.08 -2.58
CA ILE A 334 16.83 -7.99 -1.55
C ILE A 334 15.73 -8.87 -2.14
N VAL A 335 15.86 -10.20 -2.01
CA VAL A 335 14.77 -11.16 -2.21
C VAL A 335 13.98 -11.26 -0.91
N PRO A 336 12.74 -10.75 -0.85
CA PRO A 336 12.04 -10.59 0.40
C PRO A 336 11.05 -11.74 0.63
N VAL A 337 11.00 -12.23 1.87
CA VAL A 337 10.31 -13.49 2.24
C VAL A 337 8.80 -13.42 2.06
N ASP A 338 8.21 -12.26 2.34
CA ASP A 338 6.81 -11.93 2.16
C ASP A 338 6.37 -12.06 0.70
N LEU A 339 7.06 -11.41 -0.24
CA LEU A 339 6.72 -11.45 -1.66
C LEU A 339 6.72 -12.88 -2.21
N ASN A 340 7.76 -13.64 -1.90
CA ASN A 340 7.91 -15.00 -2.41
C ASN A 340 6.85 -15.94 -1.81
N ALA A 341 6.47 -15.74 -0.55
CA ALA A 341 5.37 -16.45 0.09
C ALA A 341 3.99 -16.08 -0.52
N ILE A 342 3.74 -14.79 -0.81
CA ILE A 342 2.52 -14.32 -1.51
C ILE A 342 2.42 -14.98 -2.88
N LEU A 343 3.49 -14.90 -3.70
CA LEU A 343 3.50 -15.46 -5.06
C LEU A 343 3.32 -16.98 -5.08
N PHE A 344 3.89 -17.69 -4.10
CA PHE A 344 3.63 -19.12 -3.90
C PHE A 344 2.13 -19.38 -3.70
N ARG A 345 1.50 -18.62 -2.80
CA ARG A 345 0.09 -18.79 -2.45
C ARG A 345 -0.83 -18.40 -3.60
N ASN A 346 -0.51 -17.34 -4.34
CA ASN A 346 -1.22 -16.95 -5.55
C ASN A 346 -1.19 -18.07 -6.59
N CYS A 347 -0.01 -18.64 -6.89
CA CYS A 347 0.11 -19.76 -7.81
C CYS A 347 -0.64 -21.02 -7.33
N LYS A 348 -0.62 -21.32 -6.02
CA LYS A 348 -1.45 -22.39 -5.44
C LYS A 348 -2.96 -22.13 -5.62
N THR A 349 -3.40 -20.89 -5.47
CA THR A 349 -4.82 -20.49 -5.63
C THR A 349 -5.25 -20.50 -7.10
N LEU A 350 -4.45 -19.96 -8.02
CA LEU A 350 -4.71 -20.01 -9.47
C LEU A 350 -4.73 -21.45 -9.98
N SER A 351 -3.86 -22.32 -9.48
CA SER A 351 -3.89 -23.76 -9.79
C SER A 351 -5.22 -24.40 -9.35
N TYR A 352 -5.68 -24.09 -8.13
CA TYR A 352 -6.98 -24.57 -7.62
C TYR A 352 -8.17 -24.06 -8.44
N PHE A 353 -8.23 -22.77 -8.77
CA PHE A 353 -9.32 -22.23 -9.59
C PHE A 353 -9.29 -22.78 -11.03
N ASN A 354 -8.11 -22.97 -11.63
CA ASN A 354 -8.00 -23.61 -12.94
C ASN A 354 -8.44 -25.07 -12.92
N LYS A 355 -8.16 -25.82 -11.84
CA LYS A 355 -8.69 -27.17 -11.63
C LYS A 355 -10.22 -27.15 -11.63
N LYS A 356 -10.85 -26.22 -10.90
CA LYS A 356 -12.32 -26.06 -10.88
C LYS A 356 -12.88 -25.66 -12.24
N ALA A 357 -12.15 -24.89 -13.04
CA ALA A 357 -12.50 -24.54 -14.41
C ALA A 357 -12.30 -25.67 -15.44
N GLY A 358 -11.63 -26.78 -15.08
CA GLY A 358 -11.24 -27.86 -16.00
C GLY A 358 -9.98 -27.57 -16.82
N ASN A 359 -9.30 -26.45 -16.58
CA ASN A 359 -8.10 -25.98 -17.29
C ASN A 359 -6.83 -26.74 -16.83
N THR A 360 -6.77 -28.04 -17.13
CA THR A 360 -5.73 -28.96 -16.62
C THR A 360 -4.29 -28.50 -16.90
N ASP A 361 -4.02 -27.83 -18.02
CA ASP A 361 -2.67 -27.36 -18.34
C ASP A 361 -2.27 -26.11 -17.54
N LYS A 362 -3.21 -25.18 -17.29
CA LYS A 362 -2.99 -24.05 -16.39
C LYS A 362 -2.93 -24.48 -14.92
N GLU A 363 -3.74 -25.47 -14.50
CA GLU A 363 -3.62 -26.13 -13.18
C GLU A 363 -2.18 -26.59 -12.95
N LYS A 364 -1.63 -27.37 -13.91
CA LYS A 364 -0.25 -27.87 -13.85
C LYS A 364 0.79 -26.74 -13.88
N HIS A 365 0.60 -25.73 -14.73
CA HIS A 365 1.53 -24.61 -14.87
C HIS A 365 1.73 -23.86 -13.54
N TYR A 366 0.66 -23.37 -12.92
CA TYR A 366 0.77 -22.68 -11.63
C TYR A 366 1.16 -23.61 -10.49
N GLN A 367 0.78 -24.90 -10.54
CA GLN A 367 1.28 -25.89 -9.58
C GLN A 367 2.81 -26.09 -9.68
N GLN A 368 3.38 -26.04 -10.89
CA GLN A 368 4.83 -26.12 -11.09
C GLN A 368 5.55 -24.88 -10.57
N ILE A 369 5.01 -23.67 -10.80
CA ILE A 369 5.57 -22.42 -10.24
C ILE A 369 5.55 -22.50 -8.70
N ALA A 370 4.42 -22.85 -8.10
CA ALA A 370 4.31 -23.02 -6.65
C ALA A 370 5.29 -24.08 -6.10
N CYS A 371 5.49 -25.20 -6.80
CA CYS A 371 6.47 -26.22 -6.42
C CYS A 371 7.93 -25.74 -6.50
N ARG A 372 8.27 -24.82 -7.41
CA ARG A 372 9.60 -24.19 -7.46
C ARG A 372 9.77 -23.18 -6.33
N LEU A 373 8.79 -22.31 -6.14
CA LEU A 373 8.80 -21.27 -5.10
C LEU A 373 8.94 -21.86 -3.69
N VAL A 374 8.16 -22.88 -3.31
CA VAL A 374 8.27 -23.45 -1.95
C VAL A 374 9.60 -24.17 -1.70
N ARG A 375 10.28 -24.64 -2.75
CA ARG A 375 11.65 -25.17 -2.65
C ARG A 375 12.62 -24.01 -2.44
N ALA A 376 12.58 -22.98 -3.28
CA ALA A 376 13.42 -21.79 -3.13
C ALA A 376 13.27 -21.12 -1.75
N ILE A 377 12.03 -20.97 -1.23
CA ILE A 377 11.76 -20.45 0.12
C ILE A 377 12.41 -21.32 1.21
N ARG A 378 12.39 -22.65 1.07
CA ARG A 378 13.06 -23.59 1.99
C ARG A 378 14.58 -23.59 1.84
N ASP A 379 15.09 -23.46 0.62
CA ASP A 379 16.51 -23.69 0.30
C ASP A 379 17.35 -22.40 0.36
N VAL A 380 16.73 -21.22 0.28
CA VAL A 380 17.39 -19.90 0.27
C VAL A 380 16.99 -19.04 1.47
N LEU A 381 15.72 -19.08 1.91
CA LEU A 381 15.20 -18.16 2.93
C LEU A 381 15.09 -18.77 4.33
N TRP A 382 14.90 -20.08 4.46
CA TRP A 382 14.86 -20.74 5.78
C TRP A 382 16.24 -20.80 6.41
N ASN A 383 16.34 -20.36 7.66
CA ASN A 383 17.53 -20.51 8.48
C ASN A 383 17.26 -21.57 9.56
N GLU A 384 18.03 -22.66 9.52
CA GLU A 384 17.84 -23.83 10.40
C GLU A 384 18.25 -23.56 11.85
N GLU A 385 19.18 -22.63 12.09
CA GLU A 385 19.67 -22.28 13.44
C GLU A 385 18.68 -21.34 14.15
N ALA A 386 18.28 -20.26 13.48
CA ALA A 386 17.28 -19.31 13.99
C ALA A 386 15.86 -19.88 13.97
N GLY A 387 15.59 -20.91 13.15
CA GLY A 387 14.29 -21.59 13.13
C GLY A 387 13.17 -20.80 12.43
N ILE A 388 13.52 -19.88 11.54
CA ILE A 388 12.61 -18.94 10.86
C ILE A 388 13.09 -18.63 9.43
N TRP A 389 12.32 -17.88 8.65
CA TRP A 389 12.72 -17.42 7.32
C TRP A 389 13.21 -15.97 7.32
N PHE A 390 14.36 -15.72 6.70
CA PHE A 390 14.93 -14.38 6.52
C PHE A 390 14.85 -13.93 5.05
N ASP A 391 15.01 -12.62 4.84
CA ASP A 391 15.26 -12.08 3.50
C ASP A 391 16.69 -12.46 3.05
N TYR A 392 16.95 -12.43 1.74
CA TYR A 392 18.25 -12.77 1.16
C TYR A 392 18.81 -11.60 0.35
N ASP A 393 20.08 -11.24 0.60
CA ASP A 393 20.84 -10.26 -0.18
C ASP A 393 21.41 -10.92 -1.44
N VAL A 394 20.91 -10.55 -2.62
CA VAL A 394 21.38 -11.10 -3.89
C VAL A 394 22.75 -10.55 -4.29
N THR A 395 23.05 -9.31 -3.90
CA THR A 395 24.30 -8.63 -4.26
C THR A 395 25.46 -9.19 -3.43
N ASN A 396 25.27 -9.33 -2.11
CA ASN A 396 26.28 -9.85 -1.19
C ASN A 396 26.23 -11.38 -1.02
N LYS A 397 25.17 -12.04 -1.53
CA LYS A 397 24.94 -13.49 -1.47
C LYS A 397 24.82 -14.06 -0.05
N ILE A 398 24.21 -13.29 0.85
CA ILE A 398 24.06 -13.67 2.28
C ILE A 398 22.59 -13.64 2.71
N PRO A 399 22.18 -14.53 3.64
CA PRO A 399 20.94 -14.32 4.37
C PRO A 399 21.04 -13.03 5.20
N ARG A 400 19.89 -12.46 5.57
CA ARG A 400 19.82 -11.23 6.39
C ARG A 400 19.20 -11.56 7.76
N PRO A 401 19.99 -12.11 8.71
CA PRO A 401 19.50 -12.85 9.88
C PRO A 401 19.11 -11.93 11.05
N TYR A 402 18.27 -10.95 10.81
CA TYR A 402 17.69 -10.09 11.84
C TYR A 402 16.17 -10.19 11.83
N TYR A 403 15.56 -9.88 12.98
CA TYR A 403 14.11 -9.90 13.12
C TYR A 403 13.41 -8.86 12.25
N SER A 404 12.46 -9.33 11.44
CA SER A 404 11.32 -8.54 11.00
C SER A 404 10.04 -9.37 11.12
N ILE A 405 8.92 -8.73 11.43
CA ILE A 405 7.61 -9.39 11.49
C ILE A 405 7.25 -10.12 10.18
N THR A 406 7.87 -9.73 9.06
CA THR A 406 7.70 -10.40 7.77
C THR A 406 8.28 -11.82 7.72
N ASN A 407 9.20 -12.18 8.62
CA ASN A 407 9.73 -13.55 8.77
C ASN A 407 8.62 -14.62 8.97
N PHE A 408 7.41 -14.20 9.39
CA PHE A 408 6.24 -15.06 9.61
C PHE A 408 5.31 -15.20 8.39
N TYR A 409 5.52 -14.45 7.29
CA TYR A 409 4.69 -14.56 6.07
C TYR A 409 4.56 -15.98 5.50
N PRO A 410 5.63 -16.81 5.49
CA PRO A 410 5.50 -18.19 5.03
C PRO A 410 4.47 -19.00 5.83
N LEU A 411 4.27 -18.69 7.11
CA LEU A 411 3.23 -19.34 7.92
C LEU A 411 1.83 -18.90 7.50
N TRP A 412 1.61 -17.59 7.31
CA TRP A 412 0.33 -17.03 6.86
C TRP A 412 -0.07 -17.57 5.48
N MET A 413 0.88 -17.58 4.54
CA MET A 413 0.70 -18.07 3.18
C MET A 413 0.75 -19.61 3.07
N ARG A 414 1.05 -20.31 4.17
CA ARG A 414 1.29 -21.77 4.23
C ARG A 414 2.36 -22.26 3.23
N ALA A 415 3.40 -21.45 3.05
CA ALA A 415 4.57 -21.69 2.20
C ALA A 415 5.67 -22.50 2.93
N PHE A 416 5.27 -23.54 3.68
CA PHE A 416 6.16 -24.37 4.49
C PHE A 416 5.80 -25.87 4.38
N PRO A 417 6.76 -26.80 4.59
CA PRO A 417 6.49 -28.23 4.51
C PRO A 417 5.58 -28.71 5.66
N ILE A 418 4.32 -29.02 5.34
CA ILE A 418 3.29 -29.46 6.31
C ILE A 418 3.73 -30.69 7.12
N MET A 419 4.57 -31.57 6.55
CA MET A 419 5.09 -32.75 7.26
C MET A 419 6.04 -32.40 8.41
N GLU A 420 6.72 -31.25 8.34
CA GLU A 420 7.66 -30.76 9.36
C GLU A 420 7.00 -29.77 10.33
N ARG A 421 5.69 -29.55 10.23
CA ARG A 421 4.88 -28.63 11.05
C ARG A 421 5.25 -28.63 12.55
N LYS A 422 5.48 -29.79 13.16
CA LYS A 422 5.86 -29.88 14.59
C LYS A 422 7.25 -29.32 14.88
N LYS A 423 8.23 -29.61 14.00
CA LYS A 423 9.59 -29.06 14.08
C LYS A 423 9.53 -27.55 13.89
N ILE A 424 8.95 -27.09 12.78
CA ILE A 424 8.79 -25.67 12.45
C ILE A 424 8.05 -24.93 13.56
N SER A 425 6.94 -25.48 14.07
CA SER A 425 6.23 -24.85 15.18
C SER A 425 7.09 -24.71 16.44
N LYS A 426 7.89 -25.72 16.81
CA LYS A 426 8.79 -25.58 17.96
C LYS A 426 9.83 -24.48 17.69
N SER A 427 10.52 -24.54 16.56
CA SER A 427 11.51 -23.55 16.14
C SER A 427 10.96 -22.12 16.13
N VAL A 428 9.75 -21.92 15.61
CA VAL A 428 9.07 -20.61 15.59
C VAL A 428 8.71 -20.13 17.00
N MET A 429 8.25 -21.01 17.90
CA MET A 429 7.97 -20.62 19.29
C MET A 429 9.27 -20.29 20.05
N ASP A 430 10.34 -21.07 19.85
CA ASP A 430 11.67 -20.80 20.41
C ASP A 430 12.21 -19.44 19.90
N TYR A 431 11.97 -19.10 18.62
CA TYR A 431 12.34 -17.81 18.02
C TYR A 431 11.52 -16.63 18.57
N ILE A 432 10.22 -16.82 18.85
CA ILE A 432 9.35 -15.83 19.51
C ILE A 432 9.87 -15.52 20.92
N GLU A 433 10.24 -16.55 21.68
CA GLU A 433 10.80 -16.43 23.03
C GLU A 433 12.17 -15.74 23.00
N PHE A 434 13.07 -16.16 22.10
CA PHE A 434 14.41 -15.57 21.96
C PHE A 434 14.39 -14.07 21.66
N ASN A 435 13.47 -13.60 20.83
CA ASN A 435 13.32 -12.18 20.49
C ASN A 435 12.39 -11.41 21.45
N MET A 436 11.90 -12.06 22.53
CA MET A 436 11.00 -11.46 23.54
C MET A 436 9.74 -10.82 22.93
N LEU A 437 9.20 -11.39 21.84
CA LEU A 437 8.14 -10.73 21.07
C LEU A 437 6.80 -10.66 21.82
N ASP A 438 6.58 -11.52 22.82
CA ASP A 438 5.37 -11.50 23.65
C ASP A 438 5.39 -10.41 24.74
N ASP A 439 6.54 -9.79 25.03
CA ASP A 439 6.70 -8.83 26.13
C ASP A 439 6.09 -7.45 25.81
N TYR A 440 5.81 -7.16 24.54
CA TYR A 440 5.26 -5.88 24.09
C TYR A 440 3.74 -5.78 24.36
N PRO A 441 3.28 -4.86 25.22
CA PRO A 441 1.86 -4.74 25.57
C PRO A 441 1.00 -4.16 24.43
N GLY A 442 1.58 -3.32 23.57
CA GLY A 442 0.91 -2.72 22.41
C GLY A 442 0.87 -3.60 21.15
N GLY A 443 1.38 -4.83 21.21
CA GLY A 443 1.54 -5.73 20.06
C GLY A 443 2.98 -5.77 19.54
N VAL A 444 3.22 -6.63 18.56
CA VAL A 444 4.58 -6.99 18.13
C VAL A 444 5.11 -5.97 17.10
N PRO A 445 6.29 -5.35 17.32
CA PRO A 445 6.83 -4.33 16.43
C PRO A 445 7.30 -4.91 15.08
N VAL A 446 7.41 -4.07 14.05
CA VAL A 446 7.80 -4.52 12.69
C VAL A 446 9.26 -4.98 12.61
N THR A 447 10.15 -4.33 13.35
CA THR A 447 11.56 -4.71 13.57
C THR A 447 11.91 -4.40 15.03
N LEU A 448 13.11 -4.80 15.48
CA LEU A 448 13.64 -4.45 16.80
C LEU A 448 14.60 -3.24 16.76
N LEU A 449 14.68 -2.53 15.62
CA LEU A 449 15.57 -1.39 15.44
C LEU A 449 14.79 -0.07 15.45
N ASN A 450 15.21 0.87 16.29
CA ASN A 450 14.64 2.21 16.31
C ASN A 450 15.44 3.15 15.38
N THR A 451 14.89 3.39 14.20
CA THR A 451 15.49 4.24 13.15
C THR A 451 14.74 5.56 12.94
N ASN A 452 13.65 5.79 13.69
CA ASN A 452 12.59 6.75 13.40
C ASN A 452 11.82 6.53 12.08
N GLN A 453 12.11 5.47 11.32
CA GLN A 453 11.30 5.07 10.17
C GLN A 453 10.00 4.41 10.63
N GLN A 454 8.95 4.51 9.81
CA GLN A 454 7.62 4.09 10.27
C GLN A 454 7.37 2.57 10.26
N TRP A 455 8.09 1.82 9.44
CA TRP A 455 8.04 0.34 9.43
C TRP A 455 9.16 -0.28 10.27
N ASP A 456 9.46 0.35 11.41
CA ASP A 456 10.48 -0.04 12.38
C ASP A 456 9.98 0.17 13.82
N TYR A 457 10.75 -0.25 14.81
CA TYR A 457 10.45 -0.02 16.23
C TYR A 457 10.22 1.48 16.53
N PRO A 458 9.22 1.87 17.34
CA PRO A 458 8.31 1.04 18.13
C PRO A 458 6.97 0.71 17.44
N ASN A 459 6.89 0.79 16.11
CA ASN A 459 5.59 0.74 15.42
C ASN A 459 5.07 -0.69 15.23
N VAL A 460 3.78 -0.85 15.49
CA VAL A 460 2.96 -2.05 15.28
C VAL A 460 1.92 -1.73 14.20
N TRP A 461 1.87 -2.54 13.15
CA TRP A 461 0.95 -2.33 12.04
C TRP A 461 -0.16 -3.40 12.04
N PRO A 462 -1.45 -3.02 11.96
CA PRO A 462 -2.59 -3.95 12.03
C PRO A 462 -2.51 -5.10 11.01
N CYS A 463 -2.09 -4.78 9.78
CA CYS A 463 -1.85 -5.74 8.71
C CYS A 463 -0.81 -6.80 9.11
N MET A 464 0.28 -6.41 9.76
CA MET A 464 1.34 -7.32 10.21
C MET A 464 0.95 -8.16 11.43
N MET A 465 0.16 -7.59 12.35
CA MET A 465 -0.45 -8.37 13.45
C MET A 465 -1.36 -9.47 12.91
N TYR A 466 -2.16 -9.19 11.87
CA TYR A 466 -2.98 -10.20 11.20
C TYR A 466 -2.13 -11.32 10.57
N VAL A 467 -1.03 -10.97 9.87
CA VAL A 467 -0.09 -11.96 9.31
C VAL A 467 0.48 -12.87 10.39
N LEU A 468 0.93 -12.28 11.51
CA LEU A 468 1.54 -13.00 12.62
C LEU A 468 0.55 -13.97 13.28
N ILE A 469 -0.64 -13.48 13.63
CA ILE A 469 -1.70 -14.24 14.30
C ILE A 469 -2.22 -15.37 13.39
N GLU A 470 -2.60 -15.07 12.13
CA GLU A 470 -3.08 -16.12 11.20
C GLU A 470 -1.96 -17.07 10.76
N GLY A 471 -0.71 -16.62 10.77
CA GLY A 471 0.46 -17.47 10.56
C GLY A 471 0.60 -18.54 11.65
N LEU A 472 0.53 -18.15 12.92
CA LEU A 472 0.57 -19.09 14.03
C LEU A 472 -0.66 -20.02 14.06
N GLU A 473 -1.86 -19.52 13.78
CA GLU A 473 -3.06 -20.35 13.65
C GLU A 473 -2.90 -21.42 12.54
N ASN A 474 -2.22 -21.07 11.44
CA ASN A 474 -1.93 -21.98 10.32
C ASN A 474 -0.92 -23.10 10.63
N LEU A 475 -0.07 -22.96 11.65
CA LEU A 475 0.73 -24.08 12.17
C LEU A 475 -0.18 -25.15 12.76
N GLY A 476 -1.21 -24.75 13.50
CA GLY A 476 -2.23 -25.65 14.04
C GLY A 476 -1.72 -26.70 15.03
N THR A 477 -0.57 -26.47 15.64
CA THR A 477 -0.13 -27.06 16.92
C THR A 477 -0.84 -26.34 18.07
N THR A 478 -0.93 -26.97 19.25
CA THR A 478 -1.61 -26.37 20.40
C THR A 478 -0.91 -25.08 20.83
N GLU A 479 0.41 -25.13 20.96
CA GLU A 479 1.25 -24.05 21.44
C GLU A 479 1.18 -22.80 20.55
N ALA A 480 1.21 -22.98 19.22
CA ALA A 480 1.08 -21.88 18.27
C ALA A 480 -0.35 -21.32 18.22
N LYS A 481 -1.37 -22.17 18.37
CA LYS A 481 -2.78 -21.73 18.45
C LYS A 481 -3.06 -20.94 19.72
N ASP A 482 -2.51 -21.36 20.86
CA ASP A 482 -2.66 -20.65 22.13
C ASP A 482 -1.95 -19.28 22.08
N MET A 483 -0.78 -19.18 21.44
CA MET A 483 -0.11 -17.90 21.21
C MET A 483 -0.89 -17.02 20.22
N SER A 484 -1.33 -17.57 19.09
CA SER A 484 -2.19 -16.89 18.11
C SER A 484 -3.42 -16.26 18.78
N ARG A 485 -4.11 -17.06 19.61
CA ARG A 485 -5.29 -16.60 20.35
C ARG A 485 -4.96 -15.51 21.36
N ARG A 486 -3.87 -15.66 22.13
CA ARG A 486 -3.41 -14.66 23.11
C ARG A 486 -3.10 -13.31 22.45
N TRP A 487 -2.45 -13.32 21.29
CA TRP A 487 -2.16 -12.11 20.53
C TRP A 487 -3.39 -11.50 19.84
N ALA A 488 -4.34 -12.33 19.37
CA ALA A 488 -5.62 -11.82 18.89
C ALA A 488 -6.41 -11.09 19.99
N ASP A 489 -6.46 -11.67 21.18
CA ASP A 489 -7.16 -11.09 22.33
C ASP A 489 -6.48 -9.79 22.79
N ARG A 490 -5.14 -9.79 22.92
CA ARG A 490 -4.36 -8.56 23.20
C ARG A 490 -4.59 -7.48 22.13
N TRP A 491 -4.56 -7.85 20.85
CA TRP A 491 -4.67 -6.89 19.76
C TRP A 491 -6.03 -6.18 19.73
N ILE A 492 -7.13 -6.91 20.00
CA ILE A 492 -8.45 -6.27 20.18
C ILE A 492 -8.45 -5.33 21.39
N MET A 493 -7.82 -5.69 22.51
CA MET A 493 -7.71 -4.77 23.66
C MET A 493 -6.91 -3.52 23.33
N VAL A 494 -5.78 -3.63 22.62
CA VAL A 494 -4.98 -2.48 22.14
C VAL A 494 -5.82 -1.55 21.27
N ASN A 495 -6.59 -2.08 20.32
CA ASN A 495 -7.46 -1.27 19.48
C ASN A 495 -8.62 -0.63 20.28
N TYR A 496 -9.26 -1.39 21.17
CA TYR A 496 -10.34 -0.91 22.04
C TYR A 496 -9.86 0.18 23.00
N GLU A 497 -8.68 0.02 23.62
CA GLU A 497 -8.08 1.01 24.48
C GLU A 497 -7.78 2.32 23.75
N GLY A 498 -7.19 2.25 22.54
CA GLY A 498 -6.92 3.43 21.73
C GLY A 498 -8.21 4.16 21.34
N TYR A 499 -9.23 3.41 20.92
CA TYR A 499 -10.55 3.95 20.61
C TYR A 499 -11.23 4.56 21.86
N ARG A 500 -11.19 3.90 23.02
CA ARG A 500 -11.78 4.39 24.26
C ARG A 500 -11.11 5.67 24.77
N LYS A 501 -9.80 5.83 24.54
CA LYS A 501 -9.02 7.01 24.94
C LYS A 501 -9.25 8.22 24.01
N SER A 502 -9.52 8.00 22.72
CA SER A 502 -9.45 9.06 21.68
C SER A 502 -10.69 9.22 20.80
N GLY A 503 -11.58 8.22 20.76
CA GLY A 503 -12.65 8.10 19.76
C GLY A 503 -12.17 7.69 18.36
N LEU A 504 -10.89 7.36 18.18
CA LEU A 504 -10.24 7.15 16.87
C LEU A 504 -9.61 5.75 16.76
N MET A 505 -9.51 5.28 15.51
CA MET A 505 -8.69 4.13 15.10
C MET A 505 -7.46 4.66 14.35
N TYR A 506 -6.28 4.14 14.65
CA TYR A 506 -5.02 4.62 14.07
C TYR A 506 -4.55 3.74 12.92
N GLU A 507 -3.79 4.32 11.99
CA GLU A 507 -3.02 3.63 10.95
C GLU A 507 -2.05 2.60 11.52
N LYS A 508 -1.29 3.01 12.53
CA LYS A 508 -0.21 2.28 13.21
C LYS A 508 -0.27 2.57 14.71
N TYR A 509 0.16 1.62 15.53
CA TYR A 509 0.14 1.67 17.00
C TYR A 509 1.56 1.58 17.57
N ASN A 510 1.76 1.87 18.86
CA ASN A 510 3.05 1.78 19.54
C ASN A 510 3.15 0.47 20.37
N CYS A 511 4.25 -0.28 20.24
CA CYS A 511 4.44 -1.59 20.90
C CYS A 511 4.63 -1.49 22.42
N GLU A 512 5.19 -0.39 22.92
CA GLU A 512 5.49 -0.14 24.34
C GLU A 512 4.25 0.35 25.10
N ASN A 513 3.32 1.03 24.42
CA ASN A 513 2.21 1.77 25.04
C ASN A 513 0.85 1.34 24.46
N SER A 514 0.12 0.48 25.19
CA SER A 514 -1.18 -0.04 24.76
C SER A 514 -2.17 1.07 24.36
N GLY A 515 -2.73 0.93 23.15
CA GLY A 515 -3.68 1.86 22.56
C GLY A 515 -3.11 3.22 22.13
N ALA A 516 -1.81 3.47 22.27
CA ALA A 516 -1.21 4.70 21.76
C ALA A 516 -0.96 4.61 20.23
N PRO A 517 -1.06 5.73 19.49
CA PRO A 517 -0.67 5.78 18.09
C PRO A 517 0.83 5.53 17.92
N GLY A 518 1.21 4.96 16.77
CA GLY A 518 2.60 4.89 16.33
C GLY A 518 3.16 6.26 15.92
N VAL A 519 4.43 6.31 15.57
CA VAL A 519 5.23 7.53 15.33
C VAL A 519 6.20 7.34 14.15
N GLY A 520 6.90 8.40 13.74
CA GLY A 520 7.97 8.34 12.74
C GLY A 520 7.49 8.16 11.30
N GLY A 521 8.46 8.16 10.37
CA GLY A 521 8.22 8.23 8.93
C GLY A 521 8.09 9.67 8.39
N GLU A 522 7.61 9.78 7.16
CA GLU A 522 7.56 11.04 6.39
C GLU A 522 6.33 11.91 6.67
N TYR A 523 5.36 11.43 7.44
CA TYR A 523 4.10 12.11 7.73
C TYR A 523 3.52 11.69 9.10
N GLU A 524 2.64 12.53 9.64
CA GLU A 524 1.93 12.26 10.91
C GLU A 524 1.00 11.04 10.80
N THR A 525 0.83 10.29 11.89
CA THR A 525 0.00 9.08 11.94
C THR A 525 -1.45 9.35 11.55
N GLN A 526 -1.96 8.61 10.55
CA GLN A 526 -3.31 8.79 10.02
C GLN A 526 -4.39 8.09 10.87
N THR A 527 -5.66 8.50 10.68
CA THR A 527 -6.80 8.09 11.53
C THR A 527 -8.01 7.57 10.74
N GLY A 528 -8.91 6.87 11.45
CA GLY A 528 -10.09 6.19 10.92
C GLY A 528 -9.77 4.87 10.19
N PHE A 529 -8.56 4.34 10.33
CA PHE A 529 -7.87 3.67 9.22
C PHE A 529 -8.45 2.31 8.77
N GLY A 530 -8.55 2.12 7.45
CA GLY A 530 -9.27 1.02 6.79
C GLY A 530 -8.81 -0.40 7.15
N TRP A 531 -7.50 -0.69 7.11
CA TRP A 531 -7.01 -2.01 7.56
C TRP A 531 -7.21 -2.22 9.07
N SER A 532 -7.27 -1.15 9.87
CA SER A 532 -7.32 -1.24 11.33
C SER A 532 -8.73 -1.67 11.74
N ASN A 533 -9.72 -1.00 11.14
CA ASN A 533 -11.11 -1.39 11.20
C ASN A 533 -11.29 -2.82 10.66
N GLY A 534 -10.69 -3.14 9.51
CA GLY A 534 -10.82 -4.45 8.86
C GLY A 534 -10.29 -5.61 9.71
N VAL A 535 -9.08 -5.47 10.27
CA VAL A 535 -8.45 -6.48 11.14
C VAL A 535 -9.16 -6.58 12.49
N ALA A 536 -9.55 -5.46 13.10
CA ALA A 536 -10.30 -5.47 14.36
C ALA A 536 -11.69 -6.13 14.19
N ILE A 537 -12.43 -5.80 13.13
CA ILE A 537 -13.72 -6.43 12.81
C ILE A 537 -13.53 -7.93 12.54
N TYR A 538 -12.48 -8.34 11.83
CA TYR A 538 -12.19 -9.75 11.60
C TYR A 538 -12.02 -10.54 12.91
N TYR A 539 -11.21 -10.05 13.84
CA TYR A 539 -10.98 -10.75 15.11
C TYR A 539 -12.18 -10.68 16.07
N LEU A 540 -12.92 -9.56 16.11
CA LEU A 540 -14.20 -9.48 16.81
C LEU A 540 -15.23 -10.49 16.25
N ALA A 541 -15.27 -10.68 14.93
CA ALA A 541 -16.14 -11.66 14.29
C ALA A 541 -15.70 -13.12 14.51
N LYS A 542 -14.40 -13.36 14.70
CA LYS A 542 -13.78 -14.68 14.89
C LYS A 542 -13.83 -15.14 16.35
N TYR A 543 -13.61 -14.25 17.32
CA TYR A 543 -13.44 -14.57 18.74
C TYR A 543 -14.40 -13.85 19.71
N GLY A 544 -15.33 -13.01 19.22
CA GLY A 544 -16.23 -12.19 20.05
C GLY A 544 -17.08 -12.91 21.10
N MET A 545 -17.30 -14.22 20.97
CA MET A 545 -18.01 -15.02 21.99
C MET A 545 -17.17 -15.22 23.27
N ASP A 546 -15.85 -15.27 23.11
CA ASP A 546 -14.89 -15.59 24.17
C ASP A 546 -14.11 -14.35 24.65
N LEU A 547 -14.09 -13.27 23.86
CA LEU A 547 -13.49 -11.99 24.22
C LEU A 547 -14.30 -11.29 25.33
N CYS A 548 -13.61 -10.73 26.31
CA CYS A 548 -14.15 -9.92 27.39
C CYS A 548 -13.18 -8.78 27.72
N VAL A 549 -13.69 -7.60 28.09
CA VAL A 549 -12.86 -6.49 28.59
C VAL A 549 -12.42 -6.81 30.03
N PRO A 550 -11.13 -6.66 30.38
CA PRO A 550 -10.66 -6.81 31.76
C PRO A 550 -11.39 -5.85 32.73
N PRO A 551 -11.72 -6.26 33.97
CA PRO A 551 -12.52 -5.44 34.88
C PRO A 551 -11.93 -4.07 35.24
N ASP A 552 -10.60 -3.92 35.20
CA ASP A 552 -9.86 -2.67 35.39
C ASP A 552 -9.93 -1.73 34.18
N GLN A 553 -10.31 -2.23 33.00
CA GLN A 553 -10.57 -1.46 31.79
C GLN A 553 -12.07 -1.18 31.54
N ALA A 554 -12.95 -1.81 32.32
CA ALA A 554 -14.38 -1.90 32.05
C ALA A 554 -15.25 -0.74 32.58
N ASP A 555 -14.68 0.32 33.19
CA ASP A 555 -15.47 1.37 33.83
C ASP A 555 -14.99 2.83 33.57
N ASN A 556 -15.95 3.75 33.64
CA ASN A 556 -15.84 5.22 33.62
C ASN A 556 -15.40 5.95 32.32
N ARG A 557 -16.25 5.86 31.27
CA ARG A 557 -16.89 7.03 30.58
C ARG A 557 -17.52 6.64 29.22
N PHE A 558 -18.78 6.20 29.23
CA PHE A 558 -19.62 6.11 28.01
C PHE A 558 -20.97 6.85 28.11
N GLU A 559 -21.15 7.68 29.14
CA GLU A 559 -22.24 8.65 29.21
C GLU A 559 -21.70 10.07 29.03
N LYS A 560 -22.44 10.88 28.24
CA LYS A 560 -22.13 12.26 27.80
C LYS A 560 -21.06 12.43 26.70
N ILE A 561 -21.40 11.99 25.49
CA ILE A 561 -21.10 12.74 24.25
C ILE A 561 -22.37 12.80 23.38
N GLU A 562 -23.39 13.46 23.89
CA GLU A 562 -24.41 14.14 23.09
C GLU A 562 -24.54 15.56 23.65
N ASP A 563 -24.81 16.53 22.76
CA ASP A 563 -24.93 17.97 23.02
C ASP A 563 -23.68 18.75 23.51
N GLU A 564 -22.66 18.86 22.66
CA GLU A 564 -21.94 20.14 22.47
C GLU A 564 -21.74 20.46 20.98
N LYS A 565 -22.81 20.90 20.30
CA LYS A 565 -22.67 21.73 19.08
C LYS A 565 -22.38 23.17 19.51
N SER A 566 -21.11 23.58 19.51
CA SER A 566 -20.73 24.98 19.70
C SER A 566 -19.53 25.40 18.86
N MET A 567 -19.85 25.98 17.70
CA MET A 567 -19.10 26.99 16.94
C MET A 567 -17.58 26.80 16.70
N ALA A 568 -17.26 26.47 15.45
CA ALA A 568 -15.98 26.81 14.84
C ALA A 568 -15.78 28.34 14.79
N ASN A 569 -14.62 28.81 15.26
CA ASN A 569 -14.17 30.18 15.02
C ASN A 569 -13.51 30.29 13.63
N CYS A 570 -14.33 30.52 12.60
CA CYS A 570 -13.84 31.11 11.35
C CYS A 570 -13.97 32.63 11.41
N ILE A 571 -12.84 33.33 11.27
CA ILE A 571 -12.79 34.79 11.21
C ILE A 571 -13.31 35.24 9.84
N VAL A 572 -14.48 35.88 9.80
CA VAL A 572 -14.89 36.77 8.70
C VAL A 572 -15.53 38.03 9.30
N THR A 573 -15.25 39.16 8.68
CA THR A 573 -15.48 40.51 9.18
C THR A 573 -16.85 41.10 8.79
N SER A 574 -17.14 42.26 9.41
CA SER A 574 -18.18 43.26 9.09
C SER A 574 -19.58 43.04 9.67
N ALA A 575 -20.24 44.17 9.95
CA ALA A 575 -21.39 44.30 10.83
C ALA A 575 -22.66 44.71 10.05
N ASP A 576 -23.84 44.51 10.64
CA ASP A 576 -24.72 45.63 11.02
C ASP A 576 -26.02 45.20 11.74
N ASN A 577 -26.37 45.98 12.78
CA ASN A 577 -27.72 46.38 13.26
C ASN A 577 -28.82 45.37 13.68
N MET A 578 -29.04 45.37 15.01
CA MET A 578 -30.28 45.76 15.74
C MET A 578 -31.55 44.87 15.80
N ASP A 579 -31.89 44.59 17.07
CA ASP A 579 -33.18 44.70 17.76
C ASP A 579 -34.30 43.63 17.65
N ASN A 580 -34.72 43.20 18.85
CA ASN A 580 -36.10 42.92 19.31
C ASN A 580 -36.88 41.70 18.75
N ASP A 581 -37.75 41.03 19.52
CA ASP A 581 -38.01 40.99 20.98
C ASP A 581 -38.80 39.71 21.37
N GLN A 582 -38.76 39.34 22.64
CA GLN A 582 -39.75 38.59 23.44
C GLN A 582 -40.73 37.54 22.85
N SER A 583 -40.60 36.32 23.40
CA SER A 583 -41.70 35.48 23.95
C SER A 583 -42.62 34.74 22.95
N THR A 584 -43.40 33.71 23.33
CA THR A 584 -43.72 33.15 24.67
C THR A 584 -43.96 31.63 24.58
N THR A 585 -43.39 30.88 25.52
CA THR A 585 -43.92 29.69 26.25
C THR A 585 -45.13 28.84 25.76
N ASN A 586 -45.03 27.54 26.09
CA ASN A 586 -46.10 26.61 26.53
C ASN A 586 -47.00 25.94 25.46
N THR A 587 -47.44 24.67 25.59
CA THR A 587 -47.18 23.60 26.59
C THR A 587 -47.68 22.22 26.08
N LEU A 588 -46.93 21.16 26.41
CA LEU A 588 -47.37 19.85 26.95
C LEU A 588 -48.40 18.93 26.24
N ASN A 589 -48.10 17.62 26.37
CA ASN A 589 -49.00 16.46 26.54
C ASN A 589 -49.80 15.94 25.32
N GLU A 590 -50.08 14.63 25.17
CA GLU A 590 -49.60 13.40 25.86
C GLU A 590 -49.96 12.16 25.00
N ASP A 591 -49.18 11.08 25.17
CA ASP A 591 -49.53 9.64 25.08
C ASP A 591 -50.78 9.13 24.33
N LYS A 592 -50.53 8.21 23.37
CA LYS A 592 -50.90 6.75 23.39
C LYS A 592 -50.55 6.13 22.02
N ASN A 593 -49.72 5.10 21.87
CA ASN A 593 -49.65 3.76 22.47
C ASN A 593 -50.67 2.74 21.88
N LEU A 594 -50.19 1.50 21.62
CA LEU A 594 -50.90 0.28 21.18
C LEU A 594 -51.35 0.17 19.70
N ASP A 595 -51.44 -1.00 19.05
CA ASP A 595 -50.71 -2.30 19.19
C ASP A 595 -51.05 -3.29 18.04
N SER A 596 -50.10 -4.14 17.65
CA SER A 596 -50.26 -5.56 17.25
C SER A 596 -50.89 -6.03 15.89
N LYS A 597 -50.31 -7.18 15.41
CA LYS A 597 -50.90 -8.28 14.58
C LYS A 597 -51.15 -8.01 13.08
N LYS A 598 -51.06 -8.98 12.14
CA LYS A 598 -50.67 -10.43 12.08
C LYS A 598 -50.37 -10.79 10.58
N VAL A 599 -49.46 -11.72 10.21
CA VAL A 599 -49.66 -13.18 9.94
C VAL A 599 -50.80 -13.45 8.91
N GLU A 600 -50.66 -14.22 7.82
CA GLU A 600 -50.63 -15.69 7.61
C GLU A 600 -50.10 -15.95 6.14
N ASP A 601 -49.76 -17.19 5.70
CA ASP A 601 -48.59 -17.44 4.79
C ASP A 601 -48.73 -18.45 3.58
N GLU A 602 -47.60 -18.78 2.88
CA GLU A 602 -47.35 -19.87 1.85
C GLU A 602 -47.87 -19.63 0.37
N ASP A 603 -47.54 -20.35 -0.72
CA ASP A 603 -46.75 -21.58 -1.03
C ASP A 603 -46.18 -21.61 -2.51
N MET A 604 -45.51 -22.70 -2.89
CA MET A 604 -44.74 -23.00 -4.13
C MET A 604 -45.51 -23.24 -5.45
N GLY A 605 -44.77 -23.24 -6.58
CA GLY A 605 -45.17 -23.88 -7.84
C GLY A 605 -44.05 -24.02 -8.90
N GLN A 606 -43.68 -25.25 -9.27
CA GLN A 606 -42.74 -25.56 -10.37
C GLN A 606 -43.47 -26.01 -11.66
N SER A 607 -42.92 -25.72 -12.84
CA SER A 607 -42.38 -26.75 -13.78
C SER A 607 -42.41 -26.41 -15.30
N ASN A 608 -41.30 -26.79 -15.96
CA ASN A 608 -41.16 -27.44 -17.29
C ASN A 608 -41.37 -26.74 -18.66
N HIS A 609 -40.21 -26.65 -19.36
CA HIS A 609 -39.89 -27.18 -20.72
C HIS A 609 -40.16 -26.42 -22.03
N GLU A 610 -39.11 -26.45 -22.88
CA GLU A 610 -39.04 -26.33 -24.35
C GLU A 610 -39.44 -24.99 -25.02
N GLY A 611 -38.78 -24.50 -26.09
CA GLY A 611 -37.57 -24.99 -26.77
C GLY A 611 -37.59 -24.72 -28.29
N ALA A 612 -37.14 -23.55 -28.76
CA ALA A 612 -36.83 -23.31 -30.19
C ALA A 612 -35.94 -22.07 -30.44
N THR A 613 -35.13 -22.14 -31.50
CA THR A 613 -34.34 -21.07 -32.12
C THR A 613 -35.23 -19.89 -32.61
N THR A 614 -34.77 -18.64 -32.78
CA THR A 614 -33.83 -18.20 -33.85
C THR A 614 -33.45 -16.70 -33.70
N THR A 615 -32.33 -16.30 -34.32
CA THR A 615 -31.93 -14.91 -34.74
C THR A 615 -31.59 -13.82 -33.71
N CYS A 616 -30.35 -13.34 -33.79
CA CYS A 616 -29.83 -12.14 -33.11
C CYS A 616 -30.50 -10.84 -33.60
N GLY A 617 -30.69 -9.89 -32.68
CA GLY A 617 -31.20 -8.54 -33.00
C GLY A 617 -31.27 -7.59 -31.79
N GLY A 618 -30.22 -7.53 -30.96
CA GLY A 618 -30.19 -6.70 -29.74
C GLY A 618 -28.86 -5.96 -29.59
N LYS A 619 -28.91 -4.63 -29.47
CA LYS A 619 -27.73 -3.74 -29.44
C LYS A 619 -27.06 -3.77 -28.06
N CYS A 620 -25.74 -3.94 -28.01
CA CYS A 620 -24.93 -3.59 -26.85
C CYS A 620 -24.46 -2.14 -26.97
N ALA A 621 -24.66 -1.33 -25.93
CA ALA A 621 -24.42 0.11 -25.97
C ALA A 621 -23.29 0.55 -25.02
N ILE A 622 -22.03 0.24 -25.36
CA ILE A 622 -20.84 0.89 -24.76
C ILE A 622 -19.79 1.17 -25.86
N CYS A 623 -19.96 2.29 -26.58
CA CYS A 623 -18.86 3.10 -27.14
C CYS A 623 -19.45 4.36 -27.79
N GLY A 624 -19.54 5.45 -27.03
CA GLY A 624 -20.01 6.74 -27.55
C GLY A 624 -18.91 7.47 -28.33
N TYR A 625 -18.74 7.17 -29.62
CA TYR A 625 -18.06 8.09 -30.54
C TYR A 625 -18.60 7.96 -31.98
N VAL A 626 -18.70 9.10 -32.66
CA VAL A 626 -19.28 9.21 -34.00
C VAL A 626 -18.16 9.24 -35.04
N HIS A 627 -18.20 8.34 -36.03
CA HIS A 627 -17.34 8.41 -37.22
C HIS A 627 -18.05 9.15 -38.36
N SER A 628 -17.38 10.17 -38.90
CA SER A 628 -17.59 10.64 -40.28
C SER A 628 -16.53 9.99 -41.19
N PRO A 629 -16.87 9.63 -42.45
CA PRO A 629 -15.99 8.83 -43.29
C PRO A 629 -14.95 9.67 -44.03
N VAL A 630 -13.76 9.11 -44.24
CA VAL A 630 -12.79 9.54 -45.25
C VAL A 630 -12.39 8.30 -46.07
N ASN A 631 -12.34 8.46 -47.39
CA ASN A 631 -12.20 7.36 -48.34
C ASN A 631 -10.77 6.79 -48.39
N ASN A 632 -10.68 5.50 -48.68
CA ASN A 632 -9.45 4.84 -49.11
C ASN A 632 -9.06 5.29 -50.53
N GLU A 633 -7.76 5.48 -50.77
CA GLU A 633 -7.12 5.15 -52.05
C GLU A 633 -5.61 4.93 -51.80
N GLU A 634 -5.13 3.69 -52.04
CA GLU A 634 -3.70 3.42 -52.22
C GLU A 634 -3.27 3.85 -53.63
N PRO A 635 -1.96 4.00 -53.90
CA PRO A 635 -1.33 2.90 -54.63
C PRO A 635 0.11 2.56 -54.25
N THR A 636 0.44 1.29 -54.51
CA THR A 636 1.76 0.64 -54.45
C THR A 636 2.80 1.21 -55.44
N GLN A 637 4.10 1.07 -55.15
CA GLN A 637 5.05 0.38 -56.06
C GLN A 637 6.42 0.01 -55.43
N LYS A 638 7.12 -0.92 -56.09
CA LYS A 638 8.39 -1.57 -55.70
C LYS A 638 9.60 -0.90 -56.39
N THR A 639 10.83 -1.00 -55.85
CA THR A 639 11.92 -1.91 -56.34
C THR A 639 13.35 -1.60 -55.82
N LYS A 640 14.07 -2.68 -55.45
CA LYS A 640 15.51 -3.02 -55.69
C LYS A 640 16.69 -2.22 -55.07
N ASP A 641 17.48 -2.96 -54.29
CA ASP A 641 18.95 -3.23 -54.36
C ASP A 641 19.91 -2.24 -55.05
N THR A 642 21.01 -1.87 -54.37
CA THR A 642 22.37 -2.48 -54.56
C THR A 642 23.47 -1.92 -53.61
N ASN A 643 24.23 -2.85 -53.02
CA ASN A 643 25.69 -2.92 -52.77
C ASN A 643 26.59 -1.80 -52.18
N GLU A 644 27.47 -2.29 -51.29
CA GLU A 644 28.93 -2.05 -51.13
C GLU A 644 29.49 -0.99 -50.14
N GLU A 645 30.56 -1.42 -49.46
CA GLU A 645 31.29 -0.79 -48.35
C GLU A 645 32.56 -0.02 -48.84
N PRO A 646 33.62 0.19 -48.02
CA PRO A 646 33.85 1.37 -47.18
C PRO A 646 35.14 2.11 -47.58
N LEU A 647 35.58 3.16 -46.85
CA LEU A 647 37.01 3.55 -46.81
C LEU A 647 37.39 4.54 -45.66
N ASN A 648 38.24 4.03 -44.76
CA ASN A 648 39.37 4.61 -44.00
C ASN A 648 39.48 6.08 -43.51
N ALA A 649 40.29 6.18 -42.44
CA ALA A 649 40.82 7.39 -41.80
C ALA A 649 42.12 7.92 -42.46
N ASP A 650 42.49 9.16 -42.12
CA ASP A 650 43.78 9.59 -41.52
C ASP A 650 43.60 11.07 -41.09
N GLU A 651 43.97 11.57 -39.91
CA GLU A 651 45.22 11.59 -39.10
C GLU A 651 46.12 12.81 -39.38
N SER A 652 46.85 13.27 -38.34
CA SER A 652 47.91 14.30 -38.32
C SER A 652 47.47 15.80 -38.37
N ASN A 653 48.14 16.78 -37.75
CA ASN A 653 49.35 16.72 -36.90
C ASN A 653 49.61 17.98 -36.03
N GLU A 654 50.32 17.80 -34.89
CA GLU A 654 51.47 18.61 -34.39
C GLU A 654 51.41 20.14 -34.11
N ASN A 655 52.22 20.76 -33.20
CA ASN A 655 53.03 20.32 -32.03
C ASN A 655 53.53 21.55 -31.21
N CYS A 656 54.04 21.33 -29.97
CA CYS A 656 55.12 22.11 -29.28
C CYS A 656 54.91 23.62 -28.89
N ASN A 657 55.36 24.19 -27.76
CA ASN A 657 56.41 23.82 -26.79
C ASN A 657 56.54 24.85 -25.60
N LYS A 658 57.23 24.42 -24.51
CA LYS A 658 58.14 25.18 -23.58
C LYS A 658 57.69 26.01 -22.34
N GLU A 659 58.03 25.44 -21.16
CA GLU A 659 59.00 25.92 -20.13
C GLU A 659 58.81 27.19 -19.24
N ASN A 660 58.65 26.91 -17.92
CA ASN A 660 59.47 27.39 -16.76
C ASN A 660 59.21 28.70 -15.94
N LYS A 661 59.24 28.49 -14.60
CA LYS A 661 59.71 29.31 -13.45
C LYS A 661 58.78 30.23 -12.61
N ASP A 662 58.63 29.79 -11.34
CA ASP A 662 58.80 30.48 -10.04
C ASP A 662 58.17 31.87 -9.73
N LEU A 663 57.36 31.94 -8.65
CA LEU A 663 57.78 32.50 -7.33
C LEU A 663 56.66 32.43 -6.26
N ALA A 664 57.06 32.25 -4.99
CA ALA A 664 56.18 32.21 -3.79
C ALA A 664 56.07 33.60 -3.11
N PRO A 665 55.33 33.83 -1.98
CA PRO A 665 55.60 33.24 -0.64
C PRO A 665 54.30 33.01 0.23
N LYS A 666 54.25 32.67 1.53
CA LYS A 666 55.21 32.64 2.67
C LYS A 666 54.64 31.83 3.88
N SER A 667 55.48 31.02 4.57
CA SER A 667 55.58 30.79 6.05
C SER A 667 54.33 30.45 6.93
N ASN A 668 54.40 29.67 8.03
CA ASN A 668 55.54 29.05 8.74
C ASN A 668 55.15 27.82 9.59
N LYS A 669 56.17 27.14 10.15
CA LYS A 669 56.12 25.88 10.93
C LYS A 669 55.66 26.05 12.39
N ASN A 670 55.19 24.96 13.02
CA ASN A 670 55.98 24.26 14.06
C ASN A 670 55.39 22.89 14.48
N LYS A 671 56.28 21.92 14.74
CA LYS A 671 56.06 20.66 15.49
C LYS A 671 56.91 20.71 16.76
N VAL A 672 56.42 20.20 17.89
CA VAL A 672 57.21 19.67 19.02
C VAL A 672 56.49 18.43 19.57
N ASP A 673 57.27 17.53 20.19
CA ASP A 673 56.95 16.13 20.54
C ASP A 673 56.70 15.97 22.08
N PRO A 674 56.71 14.78 22.76
CA PRO A 674 55.64 14.44 23.71
C PRO A 674 56.10 14.16 25.18
N ASN A 675 55.20 13.51 25.95
CA ASN A 675 55.30 12.95 27.32
C ASN A 675 55.01 13.88 28.52
N THR A 676 54.01 13.52 29.33
CA THR A 676 54.18 13.07 30.74
C THR A 676 52.87 12.48 31.30
N CYS A 677 52.98 11.54 32.23
CA CYS A 677 51.86 10.96 32.99
C CYS A 677 51.42 11.88 34.14
N ASP A 678 50.20 11.72 34.64
CA ASP A 678 50.01 11.43 36.07
C ASP A 678 48.62 10.83 36.39
N GLU A 679 48.52 10.18 37.54
CA GLU A 679 47.42 9.29 37.96
C GLU A 679 46.29 10.02 38.72
N ASN A 680 45.08 9.41 38.77
CA ASN A 680 44.31 9.19 40.02
C ASN A 680 42.95 8.48 39.77
N HIS A 681 42.74 7.35 40.46
CA HIS A 681 41.55 6.91 41.24
C HIS A 681 40.13 7.49 40.94
N GLU A 682 39.02 6.74 40.98
CA GLU A 682 38.73 5.32 41.30
C GLU A 682 37.28 4.94 40.90
N ASP A 683 36.97 3.63 40.87
CA ASP A 683 35.64 2.98 40.89
C ASP A 683 34.45 3.49 40.04
N CYS A 684 34.01 2.66 39.09
CA CYS A 684 32.80 1.83 39.32
C CYS A 684 32.70 0.64 38.34
N LYS A 685 32.58 -0.60 38.85
CA LYS A 685 32.42 -1.83 38.04
C LYS A 685 30.95 -2.07 37.68
N GLY A 686 30.65 -2.43 36.41
CA GLY A 686 29.26 -2.55 35.94
C GLY A 686 28.96 -3.45 34.72
N LYS A 687 29.80 -4.45 34.41
CA LYS A 687 29.53 -5.58 33.47
C LYS A 687 28.77 -5.25 32.15
N CYS A 688 29.53 -5.02 31.08
CA CYS A 688 29.11 -5.38 29.72
C CYS A 688 29.93 -6.60 29.27
N ASN A 689 29.27 -7.68 28.87
CA ASN A 689 29.90 -8.87 28.27
C ASN A 689 29.18 -9.19 26.96
N VAL A 690 29.63 -8.57 25.87
CA VAL A 690 29.32 -8.97 24.50
C VAL A 690 30.65 -9.28 23.82
N CYS A 691 30.84 -10.54 23.41
CA CYS A 691 31.74 -11.04 22.35
C CYS A 691 32.14 -12.51 22.62
N GLY A 692 31.79 -13.40 21.69
CA GLY A 692 32.15 -14.82 21.68
C GLY A 692 30.97 -15.67 21.19
N LEU A 693 31.06 -16.43 20.10
CA LEU A 693 32.22 -16.83 19.31
C LEU A 693 31.85 -17.00 17.83
N LEU A 694 32.79 -16.65 16.94
CA LEU A 694 32.81 -17.10 15.55
C LEU A 694 33.23 -18.59 15.49
N LYS A 695 32.44 -19.44 14.83
CA LYS A 695 32.95 -20.58 14.05
C LYS A 695 31.89 -21.20 13.14
#